data_AF-M7SCE2-F1
#
_entry.id   AF-M7SCE2-F1
#
_cell.length_a   1.000
_cell.length_b   1.000
_cell.length_c   1.000
_cell.angle_alpha   90.00
_cell.angle_beta   90.00
_cell.angle_gamma   90.00
#
_symmetry.space_group_name_H-M   'P 1'
#
loop_
_entity.id
_entity.type
_entity.pdbx_description
1 polymer ?
#
loop_
_entity_poly.entity_id
_entity_poly.type
_entity_poly.pdbx_seq_one_letter_code
_entity_poly.pdbx_strand_id
1 'polypeptide(L)'
;MSINHSRIGVTETQTSERTANPHTHAWISLATDDHIKEQWDCLCSSSSANLPLRGVPFAVKDNINARAFRTTAACPAFASDAVIVEDAPVVAKLKAAGAILIGKTNLDQFATGLVGTRSPYGAVPNSFDPTRVSGGSSSGSAVVVARGVVPFSLGTDTAGSGRVPAGLNNIFGLKPTRGAISARGVVPACRSLDCVSIFTLTMDDAETVLSVAEGFDDEDAYSRARPSVLPSSGFGTSLRLAETRPTLAICKEPPWFGGSEQARAYETALSRCAELGWNLVPTDFDKLFGLAQLLYEGPWVAERYAAIQTFIETSASEMDPTVHSIISRAKKFSAADTFSAEYLRQDLTREIQTVFAAFDGLLVPTTPTFPTHKDIENDPVNENSKLGTYTNFVNFLDWTALAIPAGFRADGLPFGITLISDKWQEPGLLHLARQWTASETSLVDVKQIDHSSTDSRRMKIAVVGAHLKGFPLNGDLISRGATFQQLTATSAAYRLFALPGTEPKKPGIRRALVEESGCEIEVEVWSLPKPEFGEFMATIPFPLGIGSLELRDGTWVNGFVCECSALQGATDITSFGGWRAYMSNIRELSNQVPKPKSVARVLIANRGEIACRILRTLHKMNIETVAIYSDADAHAPHVRDADIALRLDGNTVADTYLNGEEILRLAESASVDAIIPGYGFLSENADFARAVEERGMVWVGPTPVQMSELGLKHRARAIAAEAGVPTVPGSSGLIGSLEDAVVEARRIGFPLMLKSTAGGGGIGLRRCTDFKSLEEAFEGVKRLAAANFADSGVFLERFIQNARHVEVQVLGDGTGRVFAAGERDCSLQRRHQKVVEEAPALMVPADVRDSMRGAAVKLASAVKYRSVGTVEFIYDSDSQEFYFLEVNTRLQVEHPITEAVTGLDLVECMIRIARQDCEGLFDKSQDDIVPSGVSVEVRVYAEDPVRSFQPCSGRISAVDFPEGLRVDTWIEVGTDVSTSYDPMLAKLIASGKDRHEVLSRLSQGLAHTRIDGRLEAEQPNFANGHVSPDSAPA
;
A
#
# COMPACT_ATOMS: atom_id res chain seq x y z
N MET A 1 18.72 31.49 33.42
CA MET A 1 18.80 30.39 34.42
C MET A 1 18.92 29.01 33.77
N SER A 2 18.12 28.66 32.75
CA SER A 2 18.18 27.35 32.04
C SER A 2 19.54 27.01 31.36
N ILE A 3 20.27 28.01 30.83
CA ILE A 3 21.58 27.80 30.17
C ILE A 3 22.68 27.39 31.15
N ASN A 4 22.70 27.94 32.38
CA ASN A 4 23.74 27.59 33.36
C ASN A 4 23.54 26.19 33.95
N HIS A 5 22.29 25.72 34.09
CA HIS A 5 22.02 24.34 34.53
C HIS A 5 22.48 23.29 33.51
N SER A 6 22.34 23.58 32.22
CA SER A 6 22.75 22.66 31.16
C SER A 6 24.27 22.48 31.08
N ARG A 7 25.03 23.56 31.32
CA ARG A 7 26.50 23.49 31.43
C ARG A 7 26.97 22.65 32.61
N ILE A 8 26.32 22.83 33.77
CA ILE A 8 26.63 22.07 34.99
C ILE A 8 26.45 20.57 34.74
N GLY A 9 25.38 20.16 34.06
CA GLY A 9 25.15 18.75 33.71
C GLY A 9 26.27 18.14 32.87
N VAL A 10 26.79 18.85 31.86
CA VAL A 10 27.90 18.34 31.03
C VAL A 10 29.21 18.20 31.83
N THR A 11 29.51 19.15 32.71
CA THR A 11 30.69 19.09 33.59
C THR A 11 30.57 17.97 34.64
N GLU A 12 29.37 17.74 35.18
CA GLU A 12 29.09 16.63 36.11
C GLU A 12 29.28 15.27 35.42
N THR A 13 28.74 15.09 34.21
CA THR A 13 28.96 13.86 33.41
C THR A 13 30.45 13.60 33.18
N GLN A 14 31.21 14.61 32.76
CA GLN A 14 32.65 14.47 32.53
C GLN A 14 33.43 14.12 33.81
N THR A 15 33.02 14.65 34.97
CA THR A 15 33.67 14.35 36.26
C THR A 15 33.37 12.93 36.72
N SER A 16 32.12 12.49 36.56
CA SER A 16 31.70 11.12 36.87
C SER A 16 32.47 10.10 36.04
N GLU A 17 32.55 10.30 34.73
CA GLU A 17 33.26 9.38 33.83
C GLU A 17 34.78 9.35 34.09
N ARG A 18 35.39 10.48 34.48
CA ARG A 18 36.81 10.50 34.88
C ARG A 18 37.08 9.57 36.06
N THR A 19 36.14 9.48 36.99
CA THR A 19 36.22 8.62 38.17
C THR A 19 35.98 7.15 37.82
N ALA A 20 35.06 6.87 36.89
CA ALA A 20 34.71 5.51 36.46
C ALA A 20 35.70 4.89 35.46
N ASN A 21 36.44 5.70 34.69
CA ASN A 21 37.29 5.23 33.58
C ASN A 21 38.36 4.18 33.93
N PRO A 22 38.96 4.14 35.13
CA PRO A 22 39.87 3.05 35.52
C PRO A 22 39.24 1.65 35.47
N HIS A 23 37.91 1.55 35.49
CA HIS A 23 37.17 0.29 35.38
C HIS A 23 36.51 0.10 34.02
N THR A 24 36.07 1.19 33.37
CA THR A 24 35.35 1.11 32.09
C THR A 24 36.28 1.14 30.88
N HIS A 25 37.49 1.69 31.02
CA HIS A 25 38.49 1.87 29.95
C HIS A 25 37.95 2.56 28.68
N ALA A 26 36.78 3.19 28.75
CA ALA A 26 36.05 3.66 27.57
C ALA A 26 36.64 4.97 27.00
N TRP A 27 37.40 5.70 27.80
CA TRP A 27 38.01 6.98 27.44
C TRP A 27 39.54 6.89 27.42
N ILE A 28 40.16 7.43 26.37
CA ILE A 28 41.60 7.69 26.35
C ILE A 28 41.90 9.06 26.98
N SER A 29 41.06 10.05 26.67
CA SER A 29 41.15 11.38 27.28
C SER A 29 39.79 12.03 27.41
N LEU A 30 39.62 12.85 28.44
CA LEU A 30 38.39 13.60 28.72
C LEU A 30 38.69 15.10 28.68
N ALA A 31 37.72 15.88 28.22
CA ALA A 31 37.77 17.34 28.23
C ALA A 31 38.09 17.85 29.64
N THR A 32 38.84 18.95 29.74
CA THR A 32 38.98 19.71 30.99
C THR A 32 37.78 20.63 31.17
N ASP A 33 37.55 21.11 32.39
CA ASP A 33 36.51 22.10 32.68
C ASP A 33 36.66 23.35 31.80
N ASP A 34 37.91 23.74 31.51
CA ASP A 34 38.23 24.86 30.62
C ASP A 34 37.86 24.56 29.16
N HIS A 35 38.09 23.33 28.67
CA HIS A 35 37.64 22.92 27.33
C HIS A 35 36.11 22.93 27.21
N ILE A 36 35.39 22.47 28.23
CA ILE A 36 33.92 22.50 28.24
C ILE A 36 33.44 23.96 28.29
N LYS A 37 34.08 24.80 29.11
CA LYS A 37 33.77 26.22 29.22
C LYS A 37 34.00 26.96 27.90
N GLU A 38 35.13 26.76 27.23
CA GLU A 38 35.43 27.41 25.95
C GLU A 38 34.39 27.05 24.87
N GLN A 39 34.05 25.77 24.75
CA GLN A 39 33.00 25.31 23.83
C GLN A 39 31.63 25.93 24.18
N TRP A 40 31.31 26.02 25.47
CA TRP A 40 30.06 26.62 25.93
C TRP A 40 29.98 28.12 25.69
N ASP A 41 31.07 28.84 25.92
CA ASP A 41 31.16 30.29 25.69
C ASP A 41 31.05 30.59 24.19
N CYS A 42 31.64 29.76 23.33
CA CYS A 42 31.45 29.79 21.88
C CYS A 42 29.99 29.51 21.46
N LEU A 43 29.31 28.58 22.15
CA LEU A 43 27.89 28.29 21.92
C LEU A 43 26.98 29.47 22.34
N CYS A 44 27.34 30.17 23.40
CA CYS A 44 26.60 31.33 23.91
C CYS A 44 26.79 32.58 23.06
N SER A 45 27.94 32.73 22.39
CA SER A 45 28.23 33.87 21.51
C SER A 45 27.56 33.75 20.13
N SER A 46 27.09 32.56 19.75
CA SER A 46 26.32 32.35 18.53
C SER A 46 24.92 32.96 18.64
N SER A 47 24.54 33.82 17.69
CA SER A 47 23.22 34.47 17.61
C SER A 47 22.10 33.54 17.13
N SER A 48 22.42 32.30 16.71
CA SER A 48 21.44 31.34 16.22
C SER A 48 20.74 30.62 17.37
N ALA A 49 19.44 30.89 17.54
CA ALA A 49 18.62 30.26 18.57
C ALA A 49 18.27 28.79 18.27
N ASN A 50 18.34 28.37 17.00
CA ASN A 50 17.89 27.05 16.51
C ASN A 50 19.05 26.20 15.98
N LEU A 51 19.99 25.84 16.85
CA LEU A 51 21.05 24.88 16.50
C LEU A 51 20.57 23.45 16.79
N PRO A 52 20.69 22.49 15.84
CA PRO A 52 20.08 21.16 15.96
C PRO A 52 20.70 20.30 17.07
N LEU A 53 21.94 20.57 17.46
CA LEU A 53 22.65 19.85 18.53
C LEU A 53 23.04 20.79 19.69
N ARG A 54 22.27 21.85 19.92
CA ARG A 54 22.60 22.89 20.93
C ARG A 54 22.85 22.30 22.32
N GLY A 55 24.10 22.36 22.77
CA GLY A 55 24.51 21.91 24.10
C GLY A 55 24.52 20.39 24.28
N VAL A 56 24.36 19.62 23.20
CA VAL A 56 24.32 18.15 23.26
C VAL A 56 25.74 17.61 23.44
N PRO A 57 26.04 16.86 24.53
CA PRO A 57 27.37 16.28 24.73
C PRO A 57 27.61 15.12 23.76
N PHE A 58 28.82 14.99 23.23
CA PHE A 58 29.18 13.88 22.35
C PHE A 58 30.62 13.42 22.52
N ALA A 59 30.90 12.21 22.06
CA ALA A 59 32.21 11.57 22.15
C ALA A 59 32.79 11.28 20.76
N VAL A 60 34.11 11.24 20.64
CA VAL A 60 34.79 11.02 19.36
C VAL A 60 35.88 9.97 19.53
N LYS A 61 35.89 8.94 18.66
CA LYS A 61 36.94 7.92 18.64
C LYS A 61 38.33 8.54 18.53
N ASP A 62 39.30 8.04 19.30
CA ASP A 62 40.65 8.62 19.35
C ASP A 62 41.55 8.31 18.13
N ASN A 63 40.94 8.01 16.99
CA ASN A 63 41.59 8.12 15.68
C ASN A 63 41.07 9.31 14.86
N ILE A 64 40.14 10.12 15.39
CA ILE A 64 39.60 11.31 14.75
C ILE A 64 40.15 12.54 15.48
N ASN A 65 40.68 13.49 14.71
CA ASN A 65 41.24 14.73 15.23
C ASN A 65 40.17 15.62 15.85
N ALA A 66 40.48 16.14 17.04
CA ALA A 66 39.68 17.14 17.72
C ALA A 66 40.59 18.16 18.37
N ARG A 67 40.31 19.45 18.14
CA ARG A 67 41.07 20.58 18.68
C ARG A 67 41.18 20.47 20.20
N ALA A 68 42.36 20.80 20.73
CA ALA A 68 42.74 20.73 22.15
C ALA A 68 42.89 19.32 22.74
N PHE A 69 42.73 18.27 21.92
CA PHE A 69 43.05 16.89 22.30
C PHE A 69 44.29 16.40 21.56
N ARG A 70 44.89 15.32 22.05
CA ARG A 70 45.80 14.49 21.25
C ARG A 70 44.99 13.45 20.47
N THR A 71 45.59 12.91 19.43
CA THR A 71 45.07 11.74 18.70
C THR A 71 46.11 10.65 18.81
N THR A 72 45.78 9.54 19.46
CA THR A 72 46.74 8.45 19.76
C THR A 72 46.51 7.21 18.91
N ALA A 73 45.32 7.05 18.33
CA ALA A 73 44.88 5.79 17.72
C ALA A 73 45.08 4.56 18.63
N ALA A 74 44.90 4.75 19.95
CA ALA A 74 45.18 3.79 21.01
C ALA A 74 46.64 3.29 21.03
N CYS A 75 47.58 4.13 20.61
CA CYS A 75 49.02 3.88 20.73
C CYS A 75 49.69 5.10 21.39
N PRO A 76 50.07 5.02 22.68
CA PRO A 76 50.68 6.14 23.40
C PRO A 76 51.93 6.70 22.69
N ALA A 77 52.78 5.83 22.13
CA ALA A 77 54.00 6.21 21.44
C ALA A 77 53.76 6.83 20.04
N PHE A 78 52.57 6.63 19.45
CA PHE A 78 52.20 7.26 18.18
C PHE A 78 51.70 8.70 18.37
N ALA A 79 51.27 9.05 19.59
CA ALA A 79 50.76 10.36 19.89
C ALA A 79 51.83 11.44 19.68
N SER A 80 51.51 12.49 18.92
CA SER A 80 52.33 13.70 18.87
C SER A 80 52.40 14.37 20.24
N ASP A 81 53.54 15.02 20.55
CA ASP A 81 53.67 15.87 21.72
C ASP A 81 52.78 17.13 21.65
N ALA A 82 52.45 17.57 20.44
CA ALA A 82 51.58 18.71 20.21
C ALA A 82 50.10 18.30 20.26
N VAL A 83 49.27 19.15 20.87
CA VAL A 83 47.81 19.04 20.76
C VAL A 83 47.36 19.36 19.35
N ILE A 84 46.27 18.74 18.92
CA ILE A 84 45.62 19.05 17.66
C ILE A 84 45.09 20.49 17.71
N VAL A 85 45.42 21.27 16.69
CA VAL A 85 45.03 22.69 16.57
C VAL A 85 43.73 22.90 15.79
N GLU A 86 43.37 21.94 14.94
CA GLU A 86 42.18 21.99 14.08
C GLU A 86 41.33 20.72 14.24
N ASP A 87 40.02 20.90 14.38
CA ASP A 87 39.07 19.79 14.39
C ASP A 87 39.05 19.08 13.02
N ALA A 88 38.85 17.76 13.01
CA ALA A 88 38.44 17.08 11.78
C ALA A 88 37.15 17.73 11.25
N PRO A 89 36.91 17.82 9.93
CA PRO A 89 35.76 18.53 9.38
C PRO A 89 34.42 18.06 9.96
N VAL A 90 34.26 16.76 10.21
CA VAL A 90 33.07 16.22 10.87
C VAL A 90 32.90 16.74 12.31
N VAL A 91 33.98 16.82 13.09
CA VAL A 91 33.95 17.35 14.47
C VAL A 91 33.65 18.86 14.46
N ALA A 92 34.24 19.60 13.52
CA ALA A 92 33.98 21.02 13.34
C ALA A 92 32.50 21.29 13.00
N LYS A 93 31.92 20.52 12.07
CA LYS A 93 30.48 20.61 11.73
C LYS A 93 29.58 20.35 12.93
N LEU A 94 29.85 19.30 13.71
CA LEU A 94 29.06 18.96 14.90
C LEU A 94 29.14 20.04 15.98
N LYS A 95 30.34 20.58 16.25
CA LYS A 95 30.51 21.71 17.18
C LYS A 95 29.81 22.98 16.68
N ALA A 96 29.88 23.27 15.38
CA ALA A 96 29.18 24.41 14.77
C ALA A 96 27.64 24.26 14.86
N ALA A 97 27.13 23.03 14.82
CA ALA A 97 25.74 22.68 15.07
C ALA A 97 25.35 22.69 16.55
N GLY A 98 26.29 23.03 17.44
CA GLY A 98 26.07 23.27 18.86
C GLY A 98 26.48 22.14 19.80
N ALA A 99 27.03 21.03 19.29
CA ALA A 99 27.43 19.89 20.11
C ALA A 99 28.69 20.20 20.94
N ILE A 100 28.79 19.60 22.12
CA ILE A 100 29.91 19.79 23.06
C ILE A 100 30.72 18.50 23.17
N LEU A 101 31.97 18.52 22.73
CA LEU A 101 32.85 17.36 22.80
C LEU A 101 33.30 17.13 24.25
N ILE A 102 33.01 15.95 24.79
CA ILE A 102 33.37 15.59 26.18
C ILE A 102 34.66 14.77 26.28
N GLY A 103 35.12 14.12 25.21
CA GLY A 103 36.37 13.36 25.25
C GLY A 103 36.66 12.50 24.01
N LYS A 104 37.86 11.91 24.02
CA LYS A 104 38.34 10.95 23.03
C LYS A 104 38.17 9.53 23.55
N THR A 105 37.42 8.70 22.84
CA THR A 105 37.08 7.34 23.26
C THR A 105 38.12 6.31 22.82
N ASN A 106 38.24 5.25 23.61
CA ASN A 106 39.16 4.14 23.38
C ASN A 106 38.76 3.31 22.15
N LEU A 107 39.74 2.61 21.58
CA LEU A 107 39.61 1.81 20.37
C LEU A 107 40.62 0.66 20.34
N ASP A 108 40.37 -0.37 19.52
CA ASP A 108 41.45 -1.29 19.12
C ASP A 108 42.54 -0.49 18.38
N GLN A 109 43.81 -0.74 18.70
CA GLN A 109 44.94 0.05 18.23
C GLN A 109 44.98 0.15 16.70
N PHE A 110 45.18 1.38 16.19
CA PHE A 110 45.09 1.74 14.77
C PHE A 110 43.80 1.28 14.09
N ALA A 111 42.69 1.27 14.84
CA ALA A 111 41.38 0.78 14.42
C ALA A 111 41.42 -0.65 13.83
N THR A 112 42.32 -1.50 14.33
CA THR A 112 42.57 -2.84 13.79
C THR A 112 41.99 -3.92 14.70
N GLY A 113 40.67 -4.10 14.63
CA GLY A 113 39.96 -5.16 15.34
C GLY A 113 38.46 -4.97 15.35
N LEU A 114 37.76 -6.03 15.72
CA LEU A 114 36.32 -6.08 15.96
C LEU A 114 35.99 -6.47 17.41
N VAL A 115 36.98 -6.43 18.31
CA VAL A 115 36.88 -7.01 19.67
C VAL A 115 36.91 -5.96 20.78
N GLY A 116 37.61 -4.83 20.62
CA GLY A 116 37.71 -3.79 21.64
C GLY A 116 38.70 -4.08 22.78
N THR A 117 39.51 -5.13 22.64
CA THR A 117 40.49 -5.59 23.63
C THR A 117 41.94 -5.25 23.29
N ARG A 118 42.23 -4.83 22.05
CA ARG A 118 43.59 -4.59 21.53
C ARG A 118 44.04 -3.17 21.81
N SER A 119 43.95 -2.74 23.05
CA SER A 119 44.32 -1.38 23.47
C SER A 119 45.18 -1.40 24.72
N PRO A 120 46.35 -0.73 24.73
CA PRO A 120 47.17 -0.56 25.92
C PRO A 120 46.50 0.31 26.99
N TYR A 121 45.41 1.02 26.64
CA TYR A 121 44.60 1.78 27.60
C TYR A 121 43.61 0.90 28.39
N GLY A 122 43.57 -0.40 28.09
CA GLY A 122 42.71 -1.39 28.71
C GLY A 122 41.64 -1.91 27.75
N ALA A 123 41.24 -3.17 27.94
CA ALA A 123 40.13 -3.77 27.23
C ALA A 123 38.81 -3.14 27.70
N VAL A 124 38.00 -2.67 26.76
CA VAL A 124 36.70 -2.05 27.09
C VAL A 124 35.68 -3.18 27.30
N PRO A 125 35.13 -3.36 28.51
CA PRO A 125 34.12 -4.36 28.79
C PRO A 125 32.80 -4.03 28.09
N ASN A 126 32.01 -5.05 27.77
CA ASN A 126 30.64 -4.88 27.29
C ASN A 126 29.75 -4.17 28.32
N SER A 127 28.76 -3.41 27.84
CA SER A 127 27.86 -2.64 28.72
C SER A 127 26.89 -3.49 29.55
N PHE A 128 26.63 -4.75 29.16
CA PHE A 128 25.72 -5.68 29.86
C PHE A 128 26.46 -6.74 30.66
N ASP A 129 27.59 -7.26 30.15
CA ASP A 129 28.39 -8.29 30.81
C ASP A 129 29.89 -8.00 30.71
N PRO A 130 30.57 -7.57 31.79
CA PRO A 130 31.96 -7.16 31.73
C PRO A 130 32.95 -8.28 31.41
N THR A 131 32.51 -9.55 31.43
CA THR A 131 33.34 -10.69 31.01
C THR A 131 33.40 -10.85 29.49
N ARG A 132 32.58 -10.10 28.75
CA ARG A 132 32.48 -10.15 27.29
C ARG A 132 33.06 -8.92 26.62
N VAL A 133 33.45 -9.14 25.36
CA VAL A 133 33.93 -8.09 24.50
C VAL A 133 32.86 -7.01 24.29
N SER A 134 33.25 -5.74 24.36
CA SER A 134 32.38 -4.64 23.89
C SER A 134 32.18 -4.66 22.38
N GLY A 135 33.06 -5.34 21.64
CA GLY A 135 33.14 -5.19 20.20
C GLY A 135 33.99 -3.98 19.83
N GLY A 136 34.67 -4.07 18.69
CA GLY A 136 35.64 -3.09 18.24
C GLY A 136 35.49 -2.76 16.76
N SER A 137 36.34 -1.90 16.23
CA SER A 137 37.39 -1.16 16.93
C SER A 137 36.86 0.07 17.66
N SER A 138 35.62 0.50 17.43
CA SER A 138 35.04 1.69 18.10
C SER A 138 34.44 1.38 19.48
N SER A 139 35.19 0.64 20.30
CA SER A 139 34.71 0.06 21.56
C SER A 139 34.26 1.11 22.58
N GLY A 140 35.12 2.11 22.85
CA GLY A 140 34.79 3.19 23.78
C GLY A 140 33.58 3.99 23.31
N SER A 141 33.51 4.33 22.02
CA SER A 141 32.38 5.08 21.41
C SER A 141 31.05 4.38 21.61
N ALA A 142 30.99 3.06 21.44
CA ALA A 142 29.77 2.30 21.63
C ALA A 142 29.36 2.23 23.11
N VAL A 143 30.31 1.91 24.00
CA VAL A 143 30.01 1.71 25.43
C VAL A 143 29.55 3.00 26.12
N VAL A 144 30.10 4.17 25.74
CA VAL A 144 29.64 5.45 26.31
C VAL A 144 28.23 5.81 25.88
N VAL A 145 27.83 5.46 24.65
CA VAL A 145 26.44 5.65 24.18
C VAL A 145 25.51 4.64 24.87
N ALA A 146 25.89 3.37 24.91
CA ALA A 146 25.07 2.31 25.53
C ALA A 146 24.80 2.54 27.02
N ARG A 147 25.75 3.14 27.75
CA ARG A 147 25.59 3.55 29.15
C ARG A 147 24.81 4.84 29.34
N GLY A 148 24.39 5.51 28.25
CA GLY A 148 23.68 6.78 28.29
C GLY A 148 24.54 7.97 28.75
N VAL A 149 25.86 7.86 28.67
CA VAL A 149 26.79 8.95 29.05
C VAL A 149 26.69 10.10 28.05
N VAL A 150 26.58 9.76 26.76
CA VAL A 150 26.31 10.68 25.66
C VAL A 150 25.21 10.11 24.77
N PRO A 151 24.33 10.93 24.19
CA PRO A 151 23.30 10.47 23.26
C PRO A 151 23.88 9.98 21.92
N PHE A 152 25.05 10.50 21.52
CA PHE A 152 25.75 10.04 20.32
C PHE A 152 27.27 10.10 20.43
N SER A 153 27.94 9.29 19.60
CA SER A 153 29.39 9.31 19.45
C SER A 153 29.83 9.00 18.01
N LEU A 154 31.03 9.46 17.67
CA LEU A 154 31.68 9.09 16.41
C LEU A 154 32.57 7.86 16.58
N GLY A 155 32.49 6.97 15.60
CA GLY A 155 33.39 5.84 15.39
C GLY A 155 34.02 5.88 14.01
N THR A 156 34.70 4.80 13.65
CA THR A 156 35.06 4.52 12.25
C THR A 156 34.73 3.09 11.89
N ASP A 157 34.44 2.85 10.62
CA ASP A 157 34.08 1.54 10.09
C ASP A 157 34.72 1.28 8.72
N THR A 158 35.69 0.36 8.71
CA THR A 158 36.26 -0.24 7.50
C THR A 158 35.59 -1.57 7.17
N ALA A 159 35.34 -2.39 8.20
CA ALA A 159 34.99 -3.80 8.08
C ALA A 159 34.08 -4.29 9.23
N GLY A 160 33.37 -3.38 9.91
CA GLY A 160 32.42 -3.70 10.97
C GLY A 160 32.56 -2.87 12.24
N SER A 161 33.56 -1.97 12.31
CA SER A 161 33.90 -1.24 13.52
C SER A 161 32.88 -0.19 13.97
N GLY A 162 31.88 0.12 13.15
CA GLY A 162 30.70 0.94 13.48
C GLY A 162 29.43 0.11 13.69
N ARG A 163 29.50 -1.21 13.47
CA ARG A 163 28.35 -2.12 13.44
C ARG A 163 28.41 -3.18 14.55
N VAL A 164 29.53 -3.91 14.65
CA VAL A 164 29.75 -4.94 15.68
C VAL A 164 29.56 -4.38 17.10
N PRO A 165 30.20 -3.25 17.48
CA PRO A 165 29.99 -2.68 18.80
C PRO A 165 28.53 -2.26 19.05
N ALA A 166 27.79 -1.84 18.03
CA ALA A 166 26.39 -1.46 18.18
C ALA A 166 25.53 -2.68 18.52
N GLY A 167 25.67 -3.76 17.74
CA GLY A 167 24.92 -5.00 17.94
C GLY A 167 25.21 -5.69 19.28
N LEU A 168 26.42 -5.54 19.80
CA LEU A 168 26.81 -6.13 21.09
C LEU A 168 26.42 -5.26 22.32
N ASN A 169 26.06 -3.99 22.14
CA ASN A 169 25.74 -3.09 23.25
C ASN A 169 24.33 -2.46 23.16
N ASN A 170 23.43 -3.05 22.39
CA ASN A 170 22.02 -2.62 22.29
C ASN A 170 21.82 -1.16 21.88
N ILE A 171 22.57 -0.69 20.88
CA ILE A 171 22.47 0.67 20.36
C ILE A 171 22.41 0.66 18.83
N PHE A 172 22.12 1.81 18.24
CA PHE A 172 22.17 1.99 16.79
C PHE A 172 23.60 2.28 16.34
N GLY A 173 24.01 1.66 15.22
CA GLY A 173 25.30 1.87 14.58
C GLY A 173 25.12 2.17 13.10
N LEU A 174 25.19 3.44 12.73
CA LEU A 174 25.09 3.88 11.34
C LEU A 174 26.48 3.91 10.70
N LYS A 175 26.66 3.08 9.67
CA LYS A 175 27.79 3.14 8.74
C LYS A 175 27.30 3.80 7.45
N PRO A 176 27.54 5.11 7.26
CA PRO A 176 27.07 5.83 6.09
C PRO A 176 27.83 5.39 4.84
N THR A 177 27.29 5.75 3.68
CA THR A 177 27.94 5.61 2.38
C THR A 177 29.36 6.14 2.42
N ARG A 178 30.29 5.39 1.82
CA ARG A 178 31.71 5.78 1.80
C ARG A 178 31.88 7.16 1.20
N GLY A 179 32.59 8.05 1.88
CA GLY A 179 32.78 9.43 1.44
C GLY A 179 31.62 10.40 1.73
N ALA A 180 30.48 9.95 2.29
CA ALA A 180 29.40 10.85 2.69
C ALA A 180 29.83 11.80 3.83
N ILE A 181 30.60 11.26 4.78
CA ILE A 181 31.26 12.02 5.83
C ILE A 181 32.76 12.03 5.51
N SER A 182 33.37 13.23 5.49
CA SER A 182 34.80 13.39 5.27
C SER A 182 35.62 12.60 6.31
N ALA A 183 36.64 11.89 5.83
CA ALA A 183 37.63 11.20 6.64
C ALA A 183 38.90 12.04 6.83
N ARG A 184 38.92 13.31 6.40
CA ARG A 184 40.03 14.22 6.67
C ARG A 184 40.20 14.42 8.19
N GLY A 185 41.44 14.37 8.66
CA GLY A 185 41.72 14.40 10.10
C GLY A 185 41.44 13.08 10.83
N VAL A 186 41.13 11.99 10.13
CA VAL A 186 41.10 10.64 10.69
C VAL A 186 42.43 9.94 10.40
N VAL A 187 43.02 9.28 11.40
CA VAL A 187 44.19 8.40 11.20
C VAL A 187 43.72 7.19 10.38
N PRO A 188 44.20 7.02 9.13
CA PRO A 188 43.65 6.00 8.23
C PRO A 188 43.96 4.59 8.71
N ALA A 189 42.95 3.71 8.63
CA ALA A 189 43.13 2.27 8.76
C ALA A 189 43.21 1.64 7.37
N CYS A 190 42.18 1.77 6.56
CA CYS A 190 42.26 1.49 5.12
C CYS A 190 41.63 2.66 4.39
N ARG A 191 42.44 3.64 3.98
CA ARG A 191 41.98 4.94 3.49
C ARG A 191 40.94 4.81 2.36
N SER A 192 41.12 3.85 1.45
CA SER A 192 40.17 3.63 0.35
C SER A 192 38.81 3.07 0.76
N LEU A 193 38.67 2.55 1.98
CA LEU A 193 37.46 1.88 2.49
C LEU A 193 36.89 2.54 3.75
N ASP A 194 37.64 3.42 4.41
CA ASP A 194 37.25 3.98 5.71
C ASP A 194 36.01 4.86 5.61
N CYS A 195 35.14 4.71 6.61
CA CYS A 195 33.99 5.58 6.85
C CYS A 195 34.02 6.06 8.30
N VAL A 196 33.75 7.34 8.56
CA VAL A 196 33.33 7.76 9.89
C VAL A 196 31.93 7.17 10.14
N SER A 197 31.71 6.59 11.32
CA SER A 197 30.43 5.98 11.72
C SER A 197 29.81 6.72 12.89
N ILE A 198 28.52 6.54 13.10
CA ILE A 198 27.75 7.21 14.15
C ILE A 198 27.09 6.15 15.04
N PHE A 199 27.23 6.29 16.36
CA PHE A 199 26.47 5.51 17.34
C PHE A 199 25.46 6.40 18.04
N THR A 200 24.24 5.90 18.25
CA THR A 200 23.17 6.62 18.96
C THR A 200 22.27 5.68 19.76
N LEU A 201 21.55 6.24 20.73
CA LEU A 201 20.51 5.52 21.47
C LEU A 201 19.21 5.38 20.67
N THR A 202 18.91 6.37 19.83
CA THR A 202 17.69 6.39 19.02
C THR A 202 18.02 6.58 17.54
N MET A 203 17.11 6.14 16.68
CA MET A 203 17.25 6.31 15.24
C MET A 203 17.08 7.79 14.80
N ASP A 204 16.25 8.57 15.49
CA ASP A 204 16.06 10.00 15.17
C ASP A 204 17.33 10.81 15.48
N ASP A 205 18.06 10.44 16.54
CA ASP A 205 19.39 11.00 16.81
C ASP A 205 20.37 10.63 15.68
N ALA A 206 20.31 9.41 15.15
CA ALA A 206 21.20 8.99 14.07
C ALA A 206 20.97 9.80 12.79
N GLU A 207 19.71 10.03 12.44
CA GLU A 207 19.31 10.87 11.29
C GLU A 207 19.75 12.33 11.48
N THR A 208 19.53 12.88 12.68
CA THR A 208 19.92 14.25 13.02
C THR A 208 21.44 14.43 12.92
N VAL A 209 22.21 13.53 13.53
CA VAL A 209 23.68 13.58 13.51
C VAL A 209 24.21 13.38 12.10
N LEU A 210 23.65 12.45 11.31
CA LEU A 210 24.02 12.27 9.90
C LEU A 210 23.80 13.56 9.10
N SER A 211 22.64 14.20 9.25
CA SER A 211 22.31 15.43 8.50
C SER A 211 23.29 16.58 8.74
N VAL A 212 23.91 16.62 9.93
CA VAL A 212 24.92 17.60 10.31
C VAL A 212 26.33 17.17 9.86
N ALA A 213 26.67 15.89 10.05
CA ALA A 213 28.00 15.36 9.79
C ALA A 213 28.30 15.25 8.28
N GLU A 214 27.28 14.88 7.50
CA GLU A 214 27.37 14.67 6.06
C GLU A 214 27.78 15.94 5.30
N GLY A 215 28.50 15.75 4.20
CA GLY A 215 28.71 16.79 3.20
C GLY A 215 30.09 16.72 2.58
N PHE A 216 30.14 17.13 1.31
CA PHE A 216 31.34 17.12 0.49
C PHE A 216 32.47 17.98 1.08
N ASP A 217 33.68 17.43 1.06
CA ASP A 217 34.93 18.08 1.45
C ASP A 217 35.91 17.91 0.30
N ASP A 218 36.18 18.99 -0.41
CA ASP A 218 37.03 19.00 -1.62
C ASP A 218 38.50 18.69 -1.32
N GLU A 219 38.91 18.77 -0.06
CA GLU A 219 40.23 18.37 0.41
C GLU A 219 40.35 16.88 0.77
N ASP A 220 39.25 16.13 0.80
CA ASP A 220 39.25 14.68 0.98
C ASP A 220 38.99 13.96 -0.35
N ALA A 221 40.03 13.30 -0.88
CA ALA A 221 40.00 12.59 -2.15
C ALA A 221 38.95 11.48 -2.25
N TYR A 222 38.44 10.97 -1.11
CA TYR A 222 37.38 9.96 -1.08
C TYR A 222 36.01 10.55 -0.71
N SER A 223 35.92 11.85 -0.42
CA SER A 223 34.66 12.51 -0.14
C SER A 223 33.78 12.58 -1.40
N ARG A 224 32.49 12.41 -1.21
CA ARG A 224 31.49 12.45 -2.28
C ARG A 224 30.29 13.25 -1.79
N ALA A 225 29.79 14.13 -2.65
CA ALA A 225 28.51 14.76 -2.41
C ALA A 225 27.38 13.74 -2.58
N ARG A 226 26.39 13.77 -1.68
CA ARG A 226 25.12 13.08 -1.93
C ARG A 226 24.53 13.60 -3.24
N PRO A 227 24.15 12.71 -4.17
CA PRO A 227 23.54 13.14 -5.41
C PRO A 227 22.15 13.72 -5.13
N SER A 228 21.74 14.71 -5.92
CA SER A 228 20.43 15.35 -5.78
C SER A 228 19.28 14.40 -6.12
N VAL A 229 19.53 13.46 -7.02
CA VAL A 229 18.66 12.34 -7.40
C VAL A 229 19.36 11.07 -6.93
N LEU A 230 18.68 10.23 -6.14
CA LEU A 230 19.26 8.95 -5.76
C LEU A 230 19.50 8.11 -7.03
N PRO A 231 20.73 7.60 -7.25
CA PRO A 231 21.02 6.80 -8.42
C PRO A 231 20.13 5.55 -8.41
N SER A 232 19.79 5.05 -9.61
CA SER A 232 19.16 3.74 -9.75
C SER A 232 19.99 2.73 -8.98
N SER A 233 19.38 2.17 -7.95
CA SER A 233 20.03 1.24 -7.04
C SER A 233 20.54 0.00 -7.78
N GLY A 234 21.70 -0.52 -7.38
CA GLY A 234 22.20 -1.83 -7.82
C GLY A 234 21.37 -2.98 -7.23
N PHE A 235 20.57 -2.70 -6.21
CA PHE A 235 19.39 -3.46 -5.77
C PHE A 235 18.21 -3.01 -6.65
N GLY A 236 17.44 -3.91 -7.26
CA GLY A 236 16.53 -3.67 -8.41
C GLY A 236 15.44 -2.62 -8.23
N THR A 237 15.29 -2.11 -7.02
CA THR A 237 14.44 -1.01 -6.63
C THR A 237 15.18 -0.16 -5.60
N SER A 238 15.05 1.17 -5.68
CA SER A 238 15.45 2.03 -4.55
C SER A 238 14.48 1.73 -3.41
N LEU A 239 14.96 1.67 -2.16
CA LEU A 239 14.09 1.67 -0.97
C LEU A 239 13.31 2.99 -0.96
N ARG A 240 12.17 3.04 -1.67
CA ARG A 240 11.37 4.25 -1.80
C ARG A 240 10.62 4.44 -0.49
N LEU A 241 10.73 5.64 0.08
CA LEU A 241 10.13 6.06 1.35
C LEU A 241 8.60 5.96 1.43
N ALA A 242 7.93 5.42 0.41
CA ALA A 242 6.49 5.29 0.31
C ALA A 242 6.11 3.80 0.17
N GLU A 243 5.63 3.22 1.27
CA GLU A 243 4.67 2.11 1.31
C GLU A 243 5.06 0.77 0.63
N THR A 244 6.34 0.43 0.55
CA THR A 244 6.76 -0.88 0.04
C THR A 244 7.07 -1.86 1.17
N ARG A 245 6.51 -3.07 1.10
CA ARG A 245 6.99 -4.25 1.82
C ARG A 245 8.37 -4.60 1.22
N PRO A 246 9.49 -4.43 1.95
CA PRO A 246 10.81 -4.61 1.36
C PRO A 246 11.06 -6.08 1.04
N THR A 247 11.76 -6.35 -0.06
CA THR A 247 12.28 -7.69 -0.38
C THR A 247 13.76 -7.75 -0.03
N LEU A 248 14.08 -8.42 1.09
CA LEU A 248 15.43 -8.48 1.65
C LEU A 248 16.04 -9.87 1.48
N ALA A 249 17.28 -9.92 1.01
CA ALA A 249 18.06 -11.15 0.99
C ALA A 249 18.56 -11.49 2.40
N ILE A 250 18.32 -12.73 2.83
CA ILE A 250 18.87 -13.31 4.06
C ILE A 250 19.82 -14.46 3.69
N CYS A 251 20.84 -14.70 4.51
CA CYS A 251 21.77 -15.80 4.25
C CYS A 251 21.04 -17.14 4.39
N LYS A 252 21.05 -17.96 3.34
CA LYS A 252 20.38 -19.26 3.32
C LYS A 252 20.94 -20.22 4.38
N GLU A 253 22.26 -20.21 4.58
CA GLU A 253 22.96 -21.08 5.52
C GLU A 253 23.93 -20.27 6.39
N PRO A 254 23.42 -19.58 7.44
CA PRO A 254 24.26 -18.72 8.28
C PRO A 254 25.31 -19.54 9.07
N PRO A 255 26.62 -19.24 8.94
CA PRO A 255 27.64 -19.90 9.75
C PRO A 255 27.66 -19.36 11.19
N TRP A 256 27.10 -20.13 12.13
CA TRP A 256 27.03 -19.74 13.55
C TRP A 256 28.24 -20.13 14.39
N PHE A 257 29.17 -20.95 13.86
CA PHE A 257 30.38 -21.41 14.57
C PHE A 257 30.13 -22.00 15.97
N GLY A 258 28.99 -22.67 16.16
CA GLY A 258 28.57 -23.23 17.45
C GLY A 258 27.78 -22.27 18.36
N GLY A 259 27.50 -21.03 17.91
CA GLY A 259 26.75 -20.01 18.64
C GLY A 259 25.23 -20.17 18.58
N SER A 260 24.67 -21.16 19.28
CA SER A 260 23.21 -21.45 19.25
C SER A 260 22.33 -20.29 19.71
N GLU A 261 22.80 -19.46 20.65
CA GLU A 261 22.04 -18.32 21.15
C GLU A 261 21.90 -17.19 20.12
N GLN A 262 22.94 -16.94 19.32
CA GLN A 262 22.88 -15.95 18.22
C GLN A 262 21.91 -16.44 17.14
N ALA A 263 21.94 -17.74 16.83
CA ALA A 263 21.03 -18.35 15.85
C ALA A 263 19.55 -18.18 16.24
N ARG A 264 19.19 -18.54 17.48
CA ARG A 264 17.81 -18.39 17.98
C ARG A 264 17.33 -16.94 18.03
N ALA A 265 18.21 -16.03 18.43
CA ALA A 265 17.86 -14.60 18.45
C ALA A 265 17.63 -14.07 17.04
N TYR A 266 18.41 -14.53 16.06
CA TYR A 266 18.20 -14.21 14.65
C TYR A 266 16.88 -14.77 14.10
N GLU A 267 16.55 -16.02 14.40
CA GLU A 267 15.26 -16.64 14.01
C GLU A 267 14.06 -15.87 14.58
N THR A 268 14.16 -15.40 15.82
CA THR A 268 13.16 -14.51 16.44
C THR A 268 13.04 -13.20 15.65
N ALA A 269 14.17 -12.60 15.28
CA ALA A 269 14.18 -11.36 14.51
C ALA A 269 13.58 -11.53 13.10
N LEU A 270 13.86 -12.66 12.43
CA LEU A 270 13.28 -13.00 11.13
C LEU A 270 11.77 -13.18 11.21
N SER A 271 11.27 -13.86 12.25
CA SER A 271 9.83 -14.03 12.49
C SER A 271 9.13 -12.68 12.63
N ARG A 272 9.71 -11.76 13.40
CA ARG A 272 9.17 -10.39 13.53
C ARG A 272 9.20 -9.59 12.23
N CYS A 273 10.25 -9.75 11.42
CA CYS A 273 10.28 -9.11 10.09
C CYS A 273 9.14 -9.62 9.20
N ALA A 274 8.83 -10.92 9.26
CA ALA A 274 7.70 -11.49 8.54
C ALA A 274 6.35 -10.95 9.05
N GLU A 275 6.19 -10.74 10.36
CA GLU A 275 5.01 -10.09 10.96
C GLU A 275 4.85 -8.63 10.51
N LEU A 276 5.96 -7.91 10.31
CA LEU A 276 5.98 -6.56 9.72
C LEU A 276 5.70 -6.55 8.21
N GLY A 277 5.50 -7.73 7.61
CA GLY A 277 5.22 -7.89 6.19
C GLY A 277 6.44 -7.78 5.29
N TRP A 278 7.66 -7.88 5.83
CA TRP A 278 8.88 -7.87 5.02
C TRP A 278 9.02 -9.21 4.29
N ASN A 279 9.34 -9.16 2.99
CA ASN A 279 9.57 -10.34 2.18
C ASN A 279 11.04 -10.78 2.32
N LEU A 280 11.28 -11.86 3.05
CA LEU A 280 12.62 -12.36 3.32
C LEU A 280 12.96 -13.54 2.40
N VAL A 281 14.03 -13.41 1.62
CA VAL A 281 14.41 -14.41 0.61
C VAL A 281 15.74 -15.09 0.97
N PRO A 282 15.73 -16.38 1.35
CA PRO A 282 16.96 -17.15 1.55
C PRO A 282 17.81 -17.18 0.29
N THR A 283 19.02 -16.63 0.38
CA THR A 283 19.92 -16.41 -0.76
C THR A 283 21.33 -16.92 -0.43
N ASP A 284 22.03 -17.43 -1.45
CA ASP A 284 23.42 -17.87 -1.33
C ASP A 284 24.38 -16.68 -1.19
N PHE A 285 25.18 -16.69 -0.12
CA PHE A 285 26.11 -15.62 0.24
C PHE A 285 27.57 -16.00 -0.02
N ASP A 286 27.87 -17.15 -0.65
CA ASP A 286 29.24 -17.63 -0.86
C ASP A 286 30.15 -16.60 -1.55
N LYS A 287 29.61 -15.87 -2.55
CA LYS A 287 30.37 -14.79 -3.22
C LYS A 287 30.63 -13.59 -2.31
N LEU A 288 29.66 -13.23 -1.45
CA LEU A 288 29.85 -12.19 -0.44
C LEU A 288 30.92 -12.60 0.57
N PHE A 289 30.92 -13.86 1.00
CA PHE A 289 31.94 -14.41 1.90
C PHE A 289 33.32 -14.50 1.24
N GLY A 290 33.41 -14.89 -0.03
CA GLY A 290 34.64 -14.84 -0.81
C GLY A 290 35.21 -13.42 -0.93
N LEU A 291 34.34 -12.43 -1.19
CA LEU A 291 34.73 -11.02 -1.21
C LEU A 291 35.16 -10.51 0.19
N ALA A 292 34.50 -10.96 1.25
CA ALA A 292 34.87 -10.64 2.64
C ALA A 292 36.23 -11.24 3.03
N GLN A 293 36.53 -12.46 2.60
CA GLN A 293 37.82 -13.13 2.84
C GLN A 293 38.97 -12.36 2.18
N LEU A 294 38.71 -11.83 0.97
CA LEU A 294 39.67 -11.02 0.23
C LEU A 294 40.12 -9.76 1.00
N LEU A 295 39.29 -9.18 1.87
CA LEU A 295 39.67 -8.04 2.73
C LEU A 295 40.68 -8.44 3.82
N TYR A 296 40.55 -9.67 4.34
CA TYR A 296 41.30 -10.14 5.50
C TYR A 296 42.62 -10.82 5.13
N GLU A 297 42.58 -11.59 4.05
CA GLU A 297 43.71 -12.36 3.52
C GLU A 297 44.44 -11.65 2.38
N GLY A 298 43.79 -10.68 1.74
CA GLY A 298 44.34 -9.95 0.62
C GLY A 298 45.20 -8.75 0.99
N PRO A 299 45.66 -8.02 -0.05
CA PRO A 299 46.68 -6.98 0.08
C PRO A 299 46.20 -5.65 0.68
N TRP A 300 44.92 -5.46 1.00
CA TRP A 300 44.41 -4.21 1.60
C TRP A 300 44.98 -3.91 3.00
N VAL A 301 45.55 -4.91 3.68
CA VAL A 301 46.34 -4.68 4.90
C VAL A 301 47.55 -3.75 4.64
N ALA A 302 48.01 -3.63 3.39
CA ALA A 302 49.02 -2.67 2.99
C ALA A 302 48.59 -1.21 3.15
N GLU A 303 47.29 -0.89 3.13
CA GLU A 303 46.84 0.47 3.44
C GLU A 303 47.08 0.83 4.91
N ARG A 304 46.85 -0.11 5.84
CA ARG A 304 47.20 0.06 7.26
C ARG A 304 48.69 0.28 7.40
N TYR A 305 49.49 -0.55 6.74
CA TYR A 305 50.94 -0.43 6.77
C TYR A 305 51.41 0.93 6.23
N ALA A 306 50.88 1.37 5.08
CA ALA A 306 51.22 2.65 4.47
C ALA A 306 50.86 3.85 5.37
N ALA A 307 49.75 3.78 6.10
CA ALA A 307 49.31 4.87 6.98
C ALA A 307 50.25 5.10 8.17
N ILE A 308 50.93 4.05 8.65
CA ILE A 308 51.84 4.13 9.81
C ILE A 308 53.27 3.66 9.51
N GLN A 309 53.67 3.62 8.23
CA GLN A 309 54.89 2.94 7.78
C GLN A 309 56.12 3.37 8.57
N THR A 310 56.36 4.68 8.69
CA THR A 310 57.49 5.22 9.45
C THR A 310 57.47 4.74 10.90
N PHE A 311 56.29 4.77 11.54
CA PHE A 311 56.15 4.39 12.94
C PHE A 311 56.36 2.88 13.16
N ILE A 312 55.75 2.02 12.34
CA ILE A 312 55.89 0.57 12.49
C ILE A 312 57.33 0.11 12.19
N GLU A 313 58.06 0.82 11.34
CA GLU A 313 59.48 0.52 11.05
C GLU A 313 60.42 0.94 12.18
N THR A 314 60.11 1.98 12.95
CA THR A 314 60.98 2.49 14.03
C THR A 314 60.59 2.04 15.43
N SER A 315 59.31 1.76 15.66
CA SER A 315 58.72 1.66 17.01
C SER A 315 57.79 0.45 17.17
N ALA A 316 58.03 -0.63 16.43
CA ALA A 316 57.21 -1.85 16.45
C ALA A 316 56.95 -2.44 17.84
N SER A 317 57.89 -2.30 18.79
CA SER A 317 57.76 -2.81 20.16
C SER A 317 56.71 -2.08 21.00
N GLU A 318 56.29 -0.88 20.59
CA GLU A 318 55.28 -0.07 21.28
C GLU A 318 53.85 -0.39 20.80
N MET A 319 53.71 -1.29 19.83
CA MET A 319 52.42 -1.72 19.29
C MET A 319 51.86 -2.92 20.05
N ASP A 320 50.53 -3.05 20.03
CA ASP A 320 49.87 -4.29 20.39
C ASP A 320 50.43 -5.44 19.51
N PRO A 321 50.90 -6.55 20.09
CA PRO A 321 51.55 -7.62 19.33
C PRO A 321 50.67 -8.24 18.24
N THR A 322 49.36 -8.32 18.47
CA THR A 322 48.40 -8.87 17.50
C THR A 322 48.22 -7.89 16.35
N VAL A 323 48.03 -6.59 16.65
CA VAL A 323 47.90 -5.54 15.63
C VAL A 323 49.17 -5.43 14.79
N HIS A 324 50.35 -5.44 15.42
CA HIS A 324 51.64 -5.44 14.73
C HIS A 324 51.78 -6.64 13.79
N SER A 325 51.45 -7.84 14.27
CA SER A 325 51.49 -9.07 13.47
C SER A 325 50.56 -8.98 12.24
N ILE A 326 49.33 -8.48 12.42
CA ILE A 326 48.35 -8.30 11.34
C ILE A 326 48.89 -7.33 10.28
N ILE A 327 49.31 -6.12 10.69
CA ILE A 327 49.74 -5.06 9.78
C ILE A 327 51.04 -5.45 9.07
N SER A 328 51.95 -6.16 9.74
CA SER A 328 53.21 -6.63 9.15
C SER A 328 53.03 -7.62 8.00
N ARG A 329 51.86 -8.28 7.87
CA ARG A 329 51.56 -9.14 6.71
C ARG A 329 51.59 -8.39 5.39
N ALA A 330 51.40 -7.07 5.39
CA ALA A 330 51.52 -6.21 4.22
C ALA A 330 52.83 -6.42 3.45
N LYS A 331 53.94 -6.70 4.16
CA LYS A 331 55.26 -6.92 3.56
C LYS A 331 55.34 -8.16 2.66
N LYS A 332 54.35 -9.05 2.73
CA LYS A 332 54.28 -10.28 1.91
C LYS A 332 53.62 -10.06 0.55
N PHE A 333 53.00 -8.90 0.32
CA PHE A 333 52.29 -8.61 -0.92
C PHE A 333 53.09 -7.66 -1.81
N SER A 334 53.22 -8.02 -3.07
CA SER A 334 53.77 -7.15 -4.11
C SER A 334 52.69 -6.24 -4.71
N ALA A 335 53.10 -5.24 -5.50
CA ALA A 335 52.14 -4.46 -6.29
C ALA A 335 51.33 -5.34 -7.26
N ALA A 336 51.92 -6.41 -7.81
CA ALA A 336 51.23 -7.33 -8.69
C ALA A 336 50.13 -8.12 -7.96
N ASP A 337 50.37 -8.52 -6.71
CA ASP A 337 49.35 -9.16 -5.86
C ASP A 337 48.21 -8.18 -5.55
N THR A 338 48.54 -6.91 -5.28
CA THR A 338 47.55 -5.83 -5.09
C THR A 338 46.64 -5.65 -6.28
N PHE A 339 47.19 -5.52 -7.49
CA PHE A 339 46.37 -5.37 -8.69
C PHE A 339 45.59 -6.63 -9.04
N SER A 340 46.17 -7.82 -8.84
CA SER A 340 45.47 -9.09 -9.06
C SER A 340 44.26 -9.24 -8.13
N ALA A 341 44.42 -8.88 -6.86
CA ALA A 341 43.33 -8.85 -5.90
C ALA A 341 42.26 -7.81 -6.24
N GLU A 342 42.65 -6.62 -6.71
CA GLU A 342 41.70 -5.60 -7.16
C GLU A 342 40.89 -6.06 -8.38
N TYR A 343 41.51 -6.76 -9.34
CA TYR A 343 40.77 -7.35 -10.48
C TYR A 343 39.74 -8.37 -10.00
N LEU A 344 40.15 -9.28 -9.11
CA LEU A 344 39.22 -10.25 -8.50
C LEU A 344 38.09 -9.55 -7.73
N ARG A 345 38.40 -8.45 -7.01
CA ARG A 345 37.38 -7.66 -6.30
C ARG A 345 36.35 -7.09 -7.28
N GLN A 346 36.77 -6.59 -8.44
CA GLN A 346 35.88 -6.02 -9.46
C GLN A 346 35.00 -7.10 -10.10
N ASP A 347 35.57 -8.26 -10.44
CA ASP A 347 34.83 -9.39 -11.00
C ASP A 347 33.75 -9.87 -10.02
N LEU A 348 34.12 -10.13 -8.76
CA LEU A 348 33.19 -10.51 -7.71
C LEU A 348 32.12 -9.44 -7.48
N THR A 349 32.49 -8.15 -7.49
CA THR A 349 31.54 -7.03 -7.33
C THR A 349 30.47 -7.07 -8.43
N ARG A 350 30.85 -7.30 -9.69
CA ARG A 350 29.90 -7.38 -10.81
C ARG A 350 28.95 -8.57 -10.66
N GLU A 351 29.47 -9.73 -10.29
CA GLU A 351 28.67 -10.93 -10.08
C GLU A 351 27.67 -10.74 -8.93
N ILE A 352 28.13 -10.20 -7.80
CA ILE A 352 27.30 -9.91 -6.63
C ILE A 352 26.21 -8.91 -7.00
N GLN A 353 26.55 -7.79 -7.66
CA GLN A 353 25.55 -6.81 -8.10
C GLN A 353 24.49 -7.43 -9.01
N THR A 354 24.87 -8.34 -9.90
CA THR A 354 23.93 -9.01 -10.80
C THR A 354 22.96 -9.93 -10.04
N VAL A 355 23.49 -10.72 -9.10
CA VAL A 355 22.67 -11.65 -8.29
C VAL A 355 21.74 -10.90 -7.35
N PHE A 356 22.24 -9.82 -6.73
CA PHE A 356 21.50 -9.10 -5.70
C PHE A 356 20.61 -7.97 -6.25
N ALA A 357 20.61 -7.76 -7.57
CA ALA A 357 19.73 -6.80 -8.24
C ALA A 357 18.24 -7.14 -8.14
N ALA A 358 17.82 -8.27 -7.58
CA ALA A 358 16.40 -8.58 -7.36
C ALA A 358 15.86 -8.13 -5.99
N PHE A 359 16.74 -7.73 -5.07
CA PHE A 359 16.39 -7.36 -3.70
C PHE A 359 16.42 -5.84 -3.53
N ASP A 360 15.91 -5.35 -2.41
CA ASP A 360 16.02 -3.96 -1.93
C ASP A 360 17.22 -3.75 -0.98
N GLY A 361 17.73 -4.86 -0.42
CA GLY A 361 18.81 -4.87 0.54
C GLY A 361 19.03 -6.25 1.14
N LEU A 362 19.90 -6.32 2.15
CA LEU A 362 20.20 -7.51 2.93
C LEU A 362 19.78 -7.28 4.38
N LEU A 363 19.35 -8.37 5.03
CA LEU A 363 19.16 -8.44 6.46
C LEU A 363 20.05 -9.55 7.02
N VAL A 364 21.04 -9.17 7.82
CA VAL A 364 22.04 -10.09 8.38
C VAL A 364 22.10 -9.97 9.89
N PRO A 365 22.48 -11.01 10.64
CA PRO A 365 22.89 -10.82 12.03
C PRO A 365 24.11 -9.90 12.05
N THR A 366 24.19 -8.98 13.01
CA THR A 366 25.35 -8.07 13.09
C THR A 366 26.65 -8.85 13.34
N THR A 367 26.58 -9.97 14.07
CA THR A 367 27.70 -10.90 14.27
C THR A 367 27.18 -12.32 14.56
N PRO A 368 27.85 -13.39 14.08
CA PRO A 368 27.47 -14.77 14.36
C PRO A 368 27.85 -15.27 15.76
N THR A 369 28.76 -14.58 16.46
CA THR A 369 29.25 -14.97 17.79
C THR A 369 29.27 -13.78 18.75
N PHE A 370 29.42 -14.07 20.05
CA PHE A 370 29.57 -13.07 21.11
C PHE A 370 30.62 -13.57 22.12
N PRO A 371 31.93 -13.43 21.79
CA PRO A 371 33.01 -14.06 22.55
C PRO A 371 33.24 -13.39 23.91
N THR A 372 33.74 -14.16 24.86
CA THR A 372 34.27 -13.65 26.14
C THR A 372 35.67 -13.09 25.96
N HIS A 373 36.17 -12.30 26.91
CA HIS A 373 37.59 -11.89 26.91
C HIS A 373 38.53 -13.08 26.89
N LYS A 374 38.18 -14.17 27.59
CA LYS A 374 38.96 -15.41 27.61
C LYS A 374 39.03 -16.10 26.24
N ASP A 375 37.94 -16.07 25.47
CA ASP A 375 37.94 -16.63 24.12
C ASP A 375 38.91 -15.85 23.22
N ILE A 376 38.95 -14.51 23.34
CA ILE A 376 39.89 -13.67 22.61
C ILE A 376 41.34 -13.91 23.06
N GLU A 377 41.60 -14.12 24.35
CA GLU A 377 42.94 -14.47 24.85
C GLU A 377 43.43 -15.80 24.27
N ASN A 378 42.53 -16.78 24.11
CA ASN A 378 42.87 -18.10 23.58
C ASN A 378 43.08 -18.10 22.07
N ASP A 379 42.26 -17.38 21.31
CA ASP A 379 42.30 -17.34 19.84
C ASP A 379 42.03 -15.93 19.27
N PRO A 380 42.98 -14.99 19.45
CA PRO A 380 42.77 -13.56 19.24
C PRO A 380 42.50 -13.17 17.78
N VAL A 381 42.87 -14.03 16.84
CA VAL A 381 42.79 -13.77 15.39
C VAL A 381 41.51 -14.34 14.81
N ASN A 382 41.21 -15.60 15.10
CA ASN A 382 40.05 -16.29 14.55
C ASN A 382 38.74 -15.79 15.16
N GLU A 383 38.68 -15.54 16.48
CA GLU A 383 37.47 -15.00 17.11
C GLU A 383 37.11 -13.63 16.52
N ASN A 384 38.10 -12.78 16.28
CA ASN A 384 37.91 -11.53 15.56
C ASN A 384 37.39 -11.75 14.13
N SER A 385 37.89 -12.77 13.43
CA SER A 385 37.46 -13.09 12.07
C SER A 385 35.99 -13.49 12.02
N LYS A 386 35.53 -14.29 12.99
CA LYS A 386 34.12 -14.70 13.11
C LYS A 386 33.19 -13.50 13.26
N LEU A 387 33.56 -12.49 14.06
CA LEU A 387 32.79 -11.24 14.19
C LEU A 387 32.65 -10.48 12.86
N GLY A 388 33.60 -10.64 11.93
CA GLY A 388 33.63 -9.93 10.64
C GLY A 388 32.82 -10.57 9.51
N THR A 389 32.20 -11.73 9.76
CA THR A 389 31.55 -12.56 8.73
C THR A 389 30.56 -11.80 7.85
N TYR A 390 29.74 -10.93 8.44
CA TYR A 390 28.70 -10.17 7.73
C TYR A 390 29.03 -8.70 7.47
N THR A 391 30.24 -8.26 7.84
CA THR A 391 30.59 -6.83 7.83
C THR A 391 31.66 -6.47 6.80
N ASN A 392 32.55 -7.41 6.47
CA ASN A 392 33.75 -7.16 5.66
C ASN A 392 33.47 -6.79 4.19
N PHE A 393 32.39 -7.28 3.58
CA PHE A 393 32.09 -7.04 2.16
C PHE A 393 31.47 -5.66 1.87
N VAL A 394 30.88 -5.01 2.88
CA VAL A 394 30.01 -3.83 2.69
C VAL A 394 30.75 -2.66 2.03
N ASN A 395 31.93 -2.29 2.54
CA ASN A 395 32.68 -1.15 1.98
C ASN A 395 33.32 -1.49 0.62
N PHE A 396 33.64 -2.76 0.35
CA PHE A 396 34.10 -3.19 -0.97
C PHE A 396 33.03 -3.03 -2.05
N LEU A 397 31.77 -3.24 -1.69
CA LEU A 397 30.63 -3.06 -2.57
C LEU A 397 30.11 -1.62 -2.60
N ASP A 398 30.75 -0.71 -1.86
CA ASP A 398 30.35 0.69 -1.72
C ASP A 398 28.96 0.85 -1.07
N TRP A 399 28.50 -0.15 -0.32
CA TRP A 399 27.19 -0.18 0.31
C TRP A 399 27.14 0.64 1.61
N THR A 400 25.91 0.94 2.04
CA THR A 400 25.59 1.58 3.32
C THR A 400 24.92 0.59 4.27
N ALA A 401 25.04 0.81 5.58
CA ALA A 401 24.54 -0.14 6.56
C ALA A 401 24.09 0.52 7.88
N LEU A 402 23.05 -0.05 8.49
CA LEU A 402 22.52 0.37 9.77
C LEU A 402 22.37 -0.86 10.68
N ALA A 403 23.23 -0.97 11.69
CA ALA A 403 23.09 -1.93 12.77
C ALA A 403 22.04 -1.43 13.76
N ILE A 404 21.05 -2.27 14.07
CA ILE A 404 19.94 -1.95 14.96
C ILE A 404 19.80 -3.00 16.07
N PRO A 405 19.34 -2.60 17.28
CA PRO A 405 18.92 -3.53 18.32
C PRO A 405 17.83 -4.49 17.83
N ALA A 406 17.95 -5.77 18.17
CA ALA A 406 17.01 -6.80 17.76
C ALA A 406 16.59 -7.72 18.93
N GLY A 407 16.42 -7.13 20.11
CA GLY A 407 16.02 -7.81 21.33
C GLY A 407 17.19 -8.42 22.10
N PHE A 408 16.86 -9.38 22.96
CA PHE A 408 17.81 -10.04 23.86
C PHE A 408 17.78 -11.55 23.63
N ARG A 409 18.96 -12.16 23.76
CA ARG A 409 19.13 -13.62 23.79
C ARG A 409 18.53 -14.22 25.05
N ALA A 410 18.41 -15.54 25.09
CA ALA A 410 17.89 -16.26 26.27
C ALA A 410 18.73 -16.05 27.54
N ASP A 411 20.02 -15.71 27.40
CA ASP A 411 20.92 -15.38 28.52
C ASP A 411 20.89 -13.91 28.94
N GLY A 412 19.97 -13.10 28.40
CA GLY A 412 19.79 -11.69 28.78
C GLY A 412 20.79 -10.73 28.14
N LEU A 413 21.61 -11.21 27.21
CA LEU A 413 22.56 -10.38 26.47
C LEU A 413 21.95 -9.83 25.19
N PRO A 414 22.34 -8.62 24.75
CA PRO A 414 21.74 -8.00 23.59
C PRO A 414 22.08 -8.73 22.30
N PHE A 415 21.14 -8.67 21.36
CA PHE A 415 21.28 -9.13 19.99
C PHE A 415 20.99 -7.99 19.02
N GLY A 416 21.64 -8.00 17.86
CA GLY A 416 21.45 -7.00 16.84
C GLY A 416 21.45 -7.59 15.44
N ILE A 417 20.67 -6.96 14.57
CA ILE A 417 20.68 -7.21 13.12
C ILE A 417 21.23 -5.98 12.40
N THR A 418 21.79 -6.17 11.21
CA THR A 418 22.24 -5.08 10.35
C THR A 418 21.44 -5.09 9.05
N LEU A 419 20.83 -3.95 8.74
CA LEU A 419 20.21 -3.69 7.45
C LEU A 419 21.28 -3.11 6.53
N ILE A 420 21.40 -3.64 5.31
CA ILE A 420 22.43 -3.23 4.34
C ILE A 420 21.74 -2.94 3.01
N SER A 421 22.08 -1.84 2.35
CA SER A 421 21.58 -1.52 1.01
C SER A 421 22.63 -0.73 0.22
N ASP A 422 22.31 -0.33 -1.01
CA ASP A 422 23.25 0.38 -1.88
C ASP A 422 23.65 1.75 -1.31
N LYS A 423 24.69 2.34 -1.87
CA LYS A 423 25.08 3.72 -1.57
C LYS A 423 23.89 4.68 -1.62
N TRP A 424 23.91 5.63 -0.70
CA TRP A 424 22.93 6.70 -0.50
C TRP A 424 21.54 6.26 -0.03
N GLN A 425 21.36 4.98 0.32
CA GLN A 425 20.09 4.45 0.83
C GLN A 425 19.92 4.61 2.36
N GLU A 426 20.72 5.46 3.04
CA GLU A 426 20.52 5.72 4.48
C GLU A 426 19.09 6.12 4.83
N PRO A 427 18.38 6.99 4.07
CA PRO A 427 17.00 7.33 4.36
C PRO A 427 16.07 6.10 4.33
N GLY A 428 16.28 5.18 3.39
CA GLY A 428 15.53 3.93 3.28
C GLY A 428 15.81 3.00 4.48
N LEU A 429 17.08 2.86 4.88
CA LEU A 429 17.44 2.07 6.05
C LEU A 429 16.87 2.65 7.35
N LEU A 430 16.90 3.97 7.52
CA LEU A 430 16.30 4.67 8.66
C LEU A 430 14.78 4.48 8.69
N HIS A 431 14.12 4.49 7.53
CA HIS A 431 12.69 4.18 7.43
C HIS A 431 12.37 2.73 7.84
N LEU A 432 13.13 1.75 7.37
CA LEU A 432 12.96 0.35 7.80
C LEU A 432 13.22 0.17 9.30
N ALA A 433 14.24 0.85 9.85
CA ALA A 433 14.50 0.85 11.27
C ALA A 433 13.33 1.46 12.07
N ARG A 434 12.66 2.52 11.56
CA ARG A 434 11.44 3.07 12.16
C ARG A 434 10.33 2.02 12.23
N GLN A 435 10.07 1.33 11.12
CA GLN A 435 9.07 0.26 11.09
C GLN A 435 9.40 -0.85 12.09
N TRP A 436 10.67 -1.25 12.18
CA TRP A 436 11.15 -2.21 13.17
C TRP A 436 10.85 -1.74 14.59
N THR A 437 11.22 -0.51 14.95
CA THR A 437 11.04 0.02 16.31
C THR A 437 9.60 0.37 16.69
N ALA A 438 8.72 0.64 15.72
CA ALA A 438 7.34 1.06 15.97
C ALA A 438 6.48 -0.01 16.67
N SER A 439 6.89 -1.28 16.63
CA SER A 439 6.22 -2.39 17.30
C SER A 439 6.73 -2.67 18.73
N GLU A 440 7.75 -1.94 19.20
CA GLU A 440 8.30 -2.07 20.55
C GLU A 440 8.02 -0.80 21.36
N THR A 441 7.58 -0.97 22.61
CA THR A 441 7.59 0.11 23.61
C THR A 441 9.03 0.60 23.80
N SER A 442 9.36 1.72 23.17
CA SER A 442 10.58 2.49 23.46
C SER A 442 10.64 2.79 24.96
N LEU A 443 11.82 2.65 25.56
CA LEU A 443 12.11 3.03 26.94
C LEU A 443 12.18 4.56 27.15
N VAL A 444 11.97 5.37 26.10
CA VAL A 444 11.96 6.84 26.21
C VAL A 444 10.95 7.44 25.21
N ASP A 445 9.92 8.11 25.76
CA ASP A 445 8.95 8.94 25.03
C ASP A 445 9.62 10.28 24.64
N VAL A 446 9.77 10.58 23.34
CA VAL A 446 10.14 11.94 22.89
C VAL A 446 9.38 12.36 21.62
N LYS A 447 8.93 13.62 21.63
CA LYS A 447 8.18 14.30 20.55
C LYS A 447 9.09 14.76 19.40
N GLN A 448 8.60 14.65 18.16
CA GLN A 448 9.22 15.20 16.94
C GLN A 448 9.41 16.74 17.00
N ILE A 449 10.54 17.22 16.45
CA ILE A 449 10.86 18.65 16.25
C ILE A 449 11.25 18.89 14.78
N ASP A 450 10.73 19.98 14.18
CA ASP A 450 10.87 20.36 12.77
C ASP A 450 12.12 21.25 12.52
N HIS A 451 12.91 20.98 11.46
CA HIS A 451 14.14 21.73 11.12
C HIS A 451 13.95 22.66 9.89
N SER A 452 14.32 23.94 10.00
CA SER A 452 14.43 24.89 8.87
C SER A 452 15.83 25.52 8.78
N SER A 453 16.53 25.34 7.65
CA SER A 453 17.69 26.17 7.26
C SER A 453 17.71 26.38 5.74
N THR A 454 18.21 27.53 5.30
CA THR A 454 18.18 28.02 3.92
C THR A 454 19.35 27.49 3.09
N ASP A 455 19.10 26.44 2.30
CA ASP A 455 20.04 25.85 1.34
C ASP A 455 19.92 26.52 -0.04
N SER A 456 21.05 27.03 -0.57
CA SER A 456 21.14 27.72 -1.87
C SER A 456 20.94 26.81 -3.09
N ARG A 457 20.95 25.49 -2.90
CA ARG A 457 20.61 24.47 -3.91
C ARG A 457 19.11 24.21 -4.02
N ARG A 458 18.31 24.89 -3.21
CA ARG A 458 16.87 24.72 -3.15
C ARG A 458 16.19 26.01 -3.59
N MET A 459 14.97 25.88 -4.06
CA MET A 459 14.13 27.00 -4.48
C MET A 459 12.82 26.97 -3.71
N LYS A 460 12.30 28.15 -3.39
CA LYS A 460 10.99 28.27 -2.75
C LYS A 460 9.91 28.09 -3.81
N ILE A 461 8.96 27.22 -3.51
CA ILE A 461 7.75 27.02 -4.28
C ILE A 461 6.52 27.13 -3.37
N ALA A 462 5.59 28.01 -3.71
CA ALA A 462 4.32 28.18 -3.03
C ALA A 462 3.27 27.27 -3.68
N VAL A 463 2.60 26.48 -2.84
CA VAL A 463 1.50 25.61 -3.26
C VAL A 463 0.21 26.04 -2.57
N VAL A 464 -0.89 25.99 -3.30
CA VAL A 464 -2.21 26.52 -2.90
C VAL A 464 -3.32 25.47 -2.98
N GLY A 465 -3.03 24.26 -3.45
CA GLY A 465 -4.04 23.27 -3.84
C GLY A 465 -3.75 21.84 -3.43
N ALA A 466 -3.89 20.90 -4.36
CA ALA A 466 -3.73 19.47 -4.10
C ALA A 466 -2.34 19.06 -3.56
N HIS A 467 -1.34 19.95 -3.65
CA HIS A 467 0.02 19.76 -3.12
C HIS A 467 0.21 20.26 -1.67
N LEU A 468 -0.80 20.86 -1.04
CA LEU A 468 -0.75 21.27 0.37
C LEU A 468 -0.56 20.05 1.29
N LYS A 469 0.07 20.22 2.46
CA LYS A 469 0.25 19.15 3.45
C LYS A 469 -1.09 18.51 3.82
N GLY A 470 -1.16 17.18 3.67
CA GLY A 470 -2.38 16.39 3.88
C GLY A 470 -3.34 16.33 2.68
N PHE A 471 -2.94 16.83 1.50
CA PHE A 471 -3.69 16.71 0.25
C PHE A 471 -3.05 15.70 -0.72
N PRO A 472 -3.81 15.14 -1.68
CA PRO A 472 -3.43 13.93 -2.43
C PRO A 472 -2.13 14.01 -3.24
N LEU A 473 -1.73 15.20 -3.68
CA LEU A 473 -0.51 15.40 -4.47
C LEU A 473 0.67 15.91 -3.65
N ASN A 474 0.54 16.04 -2.33
CA ASN A 474 1.66 16.43 -1.47
C ASN A 474 2.80 15.39 -1.54
N GLY A 475 2.47 14.12 -1.79
CA GLY A 475 3.44 13.06 -2.04
C GLY A 475 4.38 13.35 -3.22
N ASP A 476 3.95 14.08 -4.25
CA ASP A 476 4.81 14.46 -5.38
C ASP A 476 5.96 15.37 -4.90
N LEU A 477 5.65 16.40 -4.09
CA LEU A 477 6.65 17.27 -3.47
C LEU A 477 7.60 16.47 -2.55
N ILE A 478 7.05 15.62 -1.68
CA ILE A 478 7.85 14.85 -0.71
C ILE A 478 8.77 13.84 -1.42
N SER A 479 8.26 13.15 -2.45
CA SER A 479 9.02 12.18 -3.24
C SER A 479 10.24 12.79 -3.93
N ARG A 480 10.18 14.10 -4.20
CA ARG A 480 11.24 14.93 -4.80
C ARG A 480 12.11 15.62 -3.77
N GLY A 481 12.02 15.16 -2.53
CA GLY A 481 12.78 15.67 -1.41
C GLY A 481 12.45 17.11 -1.06
N ALA A 482 11.27 17.65 -1.42
CA ALA A 482 10.84 18.98 -0.99
C ALA A 482 10.61 19.01 0.54
N THR A 483 10.99 20.09 1.18
CA THR A 483 10.80 20.28 2.63
C THR A 483 9.87 21.44 2.90
N PHE A 484 8.89 21.24 3.78
CA PHE A 484 7.98 22.29 4.20
C PHE A 484 8.76 23.42 4.89
N GLN A 485 8.48 24.67 4.55
CA GLN A 485 9.14 25.82 5.17
C GLN A 485 8.18 26.58 6.08
N GLN A 486 7.03 26.99 5.54
CA GLN A 486 6.07 27.79 6.28
C GLN A 486 4.67 27.74 5.66
N LEU A 487 3.66 27.91 6.50
CA LEU A 487 2.30 28.26 6.12
C LEU A 487 2.18 29.78 6.14
N THR A 488 1.73 30.39 5.05
CA THR A 488 1.58 31.84 4.92
C THR A 488 0.40 32.15 3.99
N ALA A 489 0.31 33.39 3.48
CA ALA A 489 -0.65 33.77 2.46
C ALA A 489 0.00 34.61 1.34
N THR A 490 -0.68 34.67 0.20
CA THR A 490 -0.37 35.67 -0.85
C THR A 490 -0.64 37.09 -0.35
N SER A 491 -0.17 38.10 -1.07
CA SER A 491 -0.66 39.47 -0.91
C SER A 491 -2.18 39.54 -1.20
N ALA A 492 -2.83 40.65 -0.84
CA ALA A 492 -4.26 40.87 -1.07
C ALA A 492 -4.66 41.03 -2.55
N ALA A 493 -3.76 40.71 -3.49
CA ALA A 493 -3.94 40.90 -4.92
C ALA A 493 -4.40 39.64 -5.65
N TYR A 494 -4.87 38.59 -4.97
CA TYR A 494 -5.17 37.29 -5.59
C TYR A 494 -6.63 36.85 -5.44
N ARG A 495 -7.08 36.03 -6.38
CA ARG A 495 -8.37 35.33 -6.34
C ARG A 495 -8.13 33.83 -6.50
N LEU A 496 -8.97 33.02 -5.88
CA LEU A 496 -8.86 31.56 -5.89
C LEU A 496 -10.15 30.95 -6.43
N PHE A 497 -10.01 29.99 -7.35
CA PHE A 497 -11.13 29.33 -8.00
C PHE A 497 -11.00 27.81 -7.86
N ALA A 498 -12.11 27.10 -7.68
CA ALA A 498 -12.16 25.65 -7.77
C ALA A 498 -12.39 25.24 -9.23
N LEU A 499 -11.44 24.50 -9.82
CA LEU A 499 -11.49 24.15 -11.23
C LEU A 499 -12.41 22.92 -11.45
N PRO A 500 -13.35 22.99 -12.40
CA PRO A 500 -14.23 21.86 -12.72
C PRO A 500 -13.46 20.72 -13.41
N GLY A 501 -13.93 19.48 -13.25
CA GLY A 501 -13.40 18.32 -13.99
C GLY A 501 -11.95 17.94 -13.68
N THR A 502 -11.40 18.34 -12.52
CA THR A 502 -10.04 17.97 -12.11
C THR A 502 -10.05 16.81 -11.11
N GLU A 503 -9.25 15.78 -11.35
CA GLU A 503 -9.02 14.67 -10.43
C GLU A 503 -7.50 14.50 -10.14
N PRO A 504 -7.06 14.58 -8.86
CA PRO A 504 -7.82 15.06 -7.70
C PRO A 504 -8.28 16.53 -7.90
N LYS A 505 -9.30 16.96 -7.14
CA LYS A 505 -9.81 18.35 -7.18
C LYS A 505 -8.68 19.36 -7.01
N LYS A 506 -8.58 20.34 -7.91
CA LYS A 506 -7.51 21.34 -7.95
C LYS A 506 -8.07 22.77 -7.96
N PRO A 507 -7.48 23.71 -7.21
CA PRO A 507 -7.75 25.12 -7.40
C PRO A 507 -6.87 25.74 -8.47
N GLY A 508 -7.37 26.80 -9.08
CA GLY A 508 -6.60 27.74 -9.89
C GLY A 508 -6.50 29.07 -9.16
N ILE A 509 -5.27 29.55 -8.93
CA ILE A 509 -5.02 30.89 -8.39
C ILE A 509 -4.63 31.85 -9.51
N ARG A 510 -5.16 33.07 -9.46
CA ARG A 510 -4.84 34.16 -10.40
C ARG A 510 -4.70 35.48 -9.66
N ARG A 511 -3.76 36.32 -10.09
CA ARG A 511 -3.70 37.72 -9.61
C ARG A 511 -4.92 38.49 -10.15
N ALA A 512 -5.58 39.26 -9.30
CA ALA A 512 -6.74 40.06 -9.63
C ALA A 512 -6.40 41.10 -10.73
N LEU A 513 -7.35 41.32 -11.64
CA LEU A 513 -7.24 42.40 -12.64
C LEU A 513 -7.46 43.76 -11.96
N VAL A 514 -7.07 44.86 -12.63
CA VAL A 514 -7.14 46.23 -12.08
C VAL A 514 -8.55 46.62 -11.61
N GLU A 515 -9.59 46.02 -12.20
CA GLU A 515 -10.99 46.30 -11.90
C GLU A 515 -11.61 45.32 -10.86
N GLU A 516 -10.84 44.34 -10.37
CA GLU A 516 -11.30 43.32 -9.43
C GLU A 516 -10.68 43.50 -8.05
N SER A 517 -11.46 43.21 -6.99
CA SER A 517 -10.90 43.04 -5.65
C SER A 517 -10.23 41.66 -5.50
N GLY A 518 -9.03 41.65 -4.91
CA GLY A 518 -8.35 40.43 -4.47
C GLY A 518 -8.46 40.23 -2.96
N CYS A 519 -8.00 39.07 -2.49
CA CYS A 519 -7.84 38.72 -1.08
C CYS A 519 -6.50 38.02 -0.86
N GLU A 520 -6.08 37.93 0.40
CA GLU A 520 -4.95 37.07 0.77
C GLU A 520 -5.41 35.61 0.75
N ILE A 521 -4.65 34.74 0.07
CA ILE A 521 -4.96 33.32 -0.09
C ILE A 521 -3.90 32.48 0.64
N GLU A 522 -4.31 31.56 1.49
CA GLU A 522 -3.45 30.61 2.19
C GLU A 522 -2.61 29.79 1.20
N VAL A 523 -1.29 29.81 1.41
CA VAL A 523 -0.33 29.01 0.65
C VAL A 523 0.69 28.38 1.60
N GLU A 524 1.19 27.21 1.23
CA GLU A 524 2.36 26.63 1.86
C GLU A 524 3.58 26.88 1.00
N VAL A 525 4.65 27.40 1.61
CA VAL A 525 5.94 27.52 0.94
C VAL A 525 6.75 26.28 1.26
N TRP A 526 7.18 25.59 0.21
CA TRP A 526 8.07 24.45 0.25
C TRP A 526 9.42 24.82 -0.34
N SER A 527 10.47 24.20 0.16
CA SER A 527 11.81 24.28 -0.39
C SER A 527 12.03 23.05 -1.25
N LEU A 528 12.09 23.19 -2.57
CA LEU A 528 12.29 22.10 -3.53
C LEU A 528 13.75 22.10 -4.03
N PRO A 529 14.43 20.96 -4.15
CA PRO A 529 15.74 20.90 -4.81
C PRO A 529 15.66 21.44 -6.24
N LYS A 530 16.55 22.35 -6.63
CA LYS A 530 16.54 22.94 -7.99
C LYS A 530 16.58 21.90 -9.13
N PRO A 531 17.32 20.78 -9.04
CA PRO A 531 17.33 19.75 -10.10
C PRO A 531 15.97 19.08 -10.33
N GLU A 532 15.15 18.94 -9.28
CA GLU A 532 13.84 18.30 -9.35
C GLU A 532 12.76 19.18 -9.97
N PHE A 533 13.03 20.48 -10.12
CA PHE A 533 12.04 21.44 -10.60
C PHE A 533 11.54 21.12 -12.02
N GLY A 534 12.42 20.61 -12.89
CA GLY A 534 12.02 20.23 -14.26
C GLY A 534 11.05 19.04 -14.28
N GLU A 535 11.33 18.00 -13.49
CA GLU A 535 10.43 16.85 -13.37
C GLU A 535 9.14 17.21 -12.65
N PHE A 536 9.21 18.04 -11.61
CA PHE A 536 8.03 18.56 -10.92
C PHE A 536 7.16 19.41 -11.85
N MET A 537 7.75 20.24 -12.71
CA MET A 537 6.98 20.97 -13.72
C MET A 537 6.30 20.04 -14.73
N ALA A 538 6.92 18.90 -15.07
CA ALA A 538 6.34 17.93 -15.99
C ALA A 538 5.10 17.21 -15.44
N THR A 539 4.90 17.18 -14.10
CA THR A 539 3.71 16.60 -13.48
C THR A 539 2.52 17.57 -13.42
N ILE A 540 2.70 18.83 -13.83
CA ILE A 540 1.67 19.87 -13.74
C ILE A 540 0.94 19.97 -15.10
N PRO A 541 -0.25 19.37 -15.24
CA PRO A 541 -0.99 19.43 -16.48
C PRO A 541 -1.65 20.80 -16.68
N PHE A 542 -1.94 21.11 -17.93
CA PHE A 542 -2.93 22.13 -18.28
C PHE A 542 -4.22 21.91 -17.45
N PRO A 543 -4.82 22.97 -16.89
CA PRO A 543 -4.58 24.40 -17.12
C PRO A 543 -3.69 25.09 -16.07
N LEU A 544 -2.98 24.32 -15.25
CA LEU A 544 -2.09 24.84 -14.22
C LEU A 544 -0.69 25.06 -14.80
N GLY A 545 0.04 26.00 -14.20
CA GLY A 545 1.44 26.24 -14.49
C GLY A 545 2.19 26.73 -13.26
N ILE A 546 3.51 26.90 -13.39
CA ILE A 546 4.32 27.55 -12.37
C ILE A 546 4.72 28.94 -12.86
N GLY A 547 4.27 29.95 -12.13
CA GLY A 547 4.64 31.34 -12.32
C GLY A 547 5.23 31.91 -11.04
N SER A 548 5.03 33.21 -10.81
CA SER A 548 5.48 33.87 -9.58
C SER A 548 4.28 34.35 -8.76
N LEU A 549 4.35 34.09 -7.45
CA LEU A 549 3.37 34.55 -6.47
C LEU A 549 4.03 35.55 -5.51
N GLU A 550 3.33 36.65 -5.25
CA GLU A 550 3.66 37.62 -4.23
C GLU A 550 3.04 37.20 -2.91
N LEU A 551 3.87 36.99 -1.89
CA LEU A 551 3.46 36.68 -0.53
C LEU A 551 3.08 37.95 0.23
N ARG A 552 2.36 37.80 1.34
CA ARG A 552 1.90 38.95 2.15
C ARG A 552 3.01 39.85 2.72
N ASP A 553 4.23 39.33 2.83
CA ASP A 553 5.41 40.10 3.25
C ASP A 553 6.07 40.87 2.08
N GLY A 554 5.48 40.82 0.88
CA GLY A 554 5.98 41.45 -0.34
C GLY A 554 7.05 40.64 -1.06
N THR A 555 7.43 39.46 -0.54
CA THR A 555 8.41 38.60 -1.23
C THR A 555 7.78 37.84 -2.38
N TRP A 556 8.57 37.61 -3.43
CA TRP A 556 8.14 36.86 -4.61
C TRP A 556 8.78 35.46 -4.61
N VAL A 557 7.94 34.44 -4.81
CA VAL A 557 8.36 33.04 -4.89
C VAL A 557 7.76 32.38 -6.13
N ASN A 558 8.35 31.28 -6.60
CA ASN A 558 7.68 30.48 -7.62
C ASN A 558 6.42 29.86 -7.02
N GLY A 559 5.36 29.68 -7.80
CA GLY A 559 4.14 29.06 -7.29
C GLY A 559 3.15 28.73 -8.38
N PHE A 560 2.15 27.94 -8.01
CA PHE A 560 1.07 27.57 -8.93
C PHE A 560 0.33 28.82 -9.42
N VAL A 561 0.07 28.86 -10.72
CA VAL A 561 -0.80 29.84 -11.39
C VAL A 561 -1.77 29.08 -12.30
N CYS A 562 -2.86 29.73 -12.70
CA CYS A 562 -3.86 29.15 -13.60
C CYS A 562 -4.07 30.04 -14.82
N GLU A 563 -4.19 29.42 -15.99
CA GLU A 563 -4.57 30.14 -17.21
C GLU A 563 -6.00 30.69 -17.12
N CYS A 564 -6.21 31.92 -17.62
CA CYS A 564 -7.51 32.59 -17.54
C CYS A 564 -8.64 31.83 -18.25
N SER A 565 -8.33 31.06 -19.30
CA SER A 565 -9.30 30.26 -20.05
C SER A 565 -9.99 29.20 -19.18
N ALA A 566 -9.27 28.60 -18.23
CA ALA A 566 -9.80 27.57 -17.34
C ALA A 566 -10.59 28.12 -16.14
N LEU A 567 -10.58 29.43 -15.94
CA LEU A 567 -11.40 30.08 -14.91
C LEU A 567 -12.83 30.34 -15.40
N GLN A 568 -13.08 30.20 -16.70
CA GLN A 568 -14.41 30.36 -17.27
C GLN A 568 -15.29 29.16 -16.84
N GLY A 569 -16.26 29.42 -15.95
CA GLY A 569 -17.11 28.38 -15.35
C GLY A 569 -16.54 27.74 -14.07
N ALA A 570 -15.38 28.19 -13.59
CA ALA A 570 -14.83 27.76 -12.30
C ALA A 570 -15.54 28.49 -11.13
N THR A 571 -15.72 27.78 -10.01
CA THR A 571 -16.37 28.36 -8.83
C THR A 571 -15.40 29.29 -8.11
N ASP A 572 -15.76 30.56 -7.94
CA ASP A 572 -14.97 31.49 -7.14
C ASP A 572 -15.04 31.12 -5.65
N ILE A 573 -13.90 30.79 -5.07
CA ILE A 573 -13.74 30.39 -3.68
C ILE A 573 -12.85 31.36 -2.90
N THR A 574 -12.65 32.57 -3.42
CA THR A 574 -11.80 33.61 -2.83
C THR A 574 -12.21 33.95 -1.40
N SER A 575 -13.51 33.95 -1.10
CA SER A 575 -14.06 34.24 0.24
C SER A 575 -13.68 33.22 1.31
N PHE A 576 -13.24 32.01 0.93
CA PHE A 576 -12.74 31.00 1.87
C PHE A 576 -11.32 31.29 2.34
N GLY A 577 -10.59 32.21 1.69
CA GLY A 577 -9.22 32.57 2.04
C GLY A 577 -8.19 31.46 1.81
N GLY A 578 -8.56 30.29 1.29
CA GLY A 578 -7.65 29.18 1.07
C GLY A 578 -8.34 27.87 0.68
N TRP A 579 -7.60 26.98 0.03
CA TRP A 579 -8.12 25.67 -0.42
C TRP A 579 -8.52 24.77 0.73
N ARG A 580 -7.77 24.81 1.85
CA ARG A 580 -8.06 23.99 3.02
C ARG A 580 -9.39 24.34 3.67
N ALA A 581 -9.70 25.62 3.81
CA ALA A 581 -10.98 26.09 4.35
C ALA A 581 -12.16 25.69 3.45
N TYR A 582 -11.99 25.82 2.12
CA TYR A 582 -12.98 25.35 1.16
C TYR A 582 -13.21 23.83 1.23
N MET A 583 -12.13 23.04 1.29
CA MET A 583 -12.20 21.59 1.39
C MET A 583 -12.69 21.12 2.77
N SER A 584 -12.43 21.86 3.84
CA SER A 584 -13.00 21.62 5.17
C SER A 584 -14.50 21.90 5.17
N ASN A 585 -14.96 22.96 4.50
CA ASN A 585 -16.40 23.21 4.34
C ASN A 585 -17.06 22.08 3.53
N ILE A 586 -16.44 21.62 2.43
CA ILE A 586 -16.91 20.42 1.71
C ILE A 586 -16.92 19.19 2.64
N ARG A 587 -15.89 19.02 3.47
CA ARG A 587 -15.79 17.92 4.43
C ARG A 587 -16.75 18.04 5.61
N GLU A 588 -17.13 19.23 6.03
CA GLU A 588 -18.14 19.45 7.08
C GLU A 588 -19.54 19.24 6.52
N LEU A 589 -19.77 19.66 5.27
CA LEU A 589 -20.94 19.27 4.49
C LEU A 589 -21.00 17.75 4.29
N SER A 590 -19.86 17.05 4.17
CA SER A 590 -19.80 15.60 4.04
C SER A 590 -19.77 14.85 5.38
N ASN A 591 -19.26 15.43 6.48
CA ASN A 591 -19.23 14.85 7.84
C ASN A 591 -20.61 14.89 8.53
N GLN A 592 -21.60 15.52 7.90
CA GLN A 592 -23.00 15.29 8.22
C GLN A 592 -23.48 13.89 7.74
N VAL A 593 -22.60 13.12 7.08
CA VAL A 593 -22.81 11.72 6.66
C VAL A 593 -22.01 10.78 7.61
N PRO A 594 -22.59 9.67 8.11
CA PRO A 594 -21.96 8.79 9.11
C PRO A 594 -20.64 8.12 8.66
N LYS A 595 -19.72 7.85 9.60
CA LYS A 595 -18.41 7.20 9.35
C LYS A 595 -18.54 5.74 8.86
N PRO A 596 -17.62 5.25 8.00
CA PRO A 596 -17.66 3.90 7.46
C PRO A 596 -17.53 2.78 8.51
N LYS A 597 -18.31 1.69 8.36
CA LYS A 597 -18.11 0.46 9.14
C LYS A 597 -16.87 -0.29 8.63
N SER A 598 -16.06 -0.86 9.54
CA SER A 598 -14.96 -1.76 9.17
C SER A 598 -15.53 -3.07 8.64
N VAL A 599 -15.26 -3.40 7.37
CA VAL A 599 -15.60 -4.69 6.75
C VAL A 599 -14.28 -5.30 6.29
N ALA A 600 -13.80 -6.29 7.03
CA ALA A 600 -12.54 -6.99 6.78
C ALA A 600 -12.78 -8.43 6.27
N ARG A 601 -13.90 -9.06 6.67
CA ARG A 601 -14.30 -10.41 6.26
C ARG A 601 -15.72 -10.45 5.73
N VAL A 602 -15.90 -11.03 4.54
CA VAL A 602 -17.20 -11.08 3.84
C VAL A 602 -17.58 -12.52 3.48
N LEU A 603 -18.77 -12.93 3.88
CA LEU A 603 -19.37 -14.20 3.46
C LEU A 603 -20.18 -14.02 2.19
N ILE A 604 -19.95 -14.92 1.24
CA ILE A 604 -20.67 -14.98 -0.02
C ILE A 604 -21.80 -16.00 0.14
N ALA A 605 -23.04 -15.54 0.28
CA ALA A 605 -24.20 -16.41 0.46
C ALA A 605 -24.73 -16.92 -0.90
N ASN A 606 -23.85 -17.53 -1.69
CA ASN A 606 -24.15 -18.02 -3.03
C ASN A 606 -23.14 -19.12 -3.47
N ARG A 607 -23.30 -19.62 -4.70
CA ARG A 607 -22.46 -20.64 -5.33
C ARG A 607 -22.12 -20.30 -6.79
N GLY A 608 -21.26 -21.10 -7.40
CA GLY A 608 -21.05 -21.09 -8.85
C GLY A 608 -20.43 -19.78 -9.35
N GLU A 609 -20.88 -19.32 -10.52
CA GLU A 609 -20.25 -18.18 -11.22
C GLU A 609 -20.21 -16.92 -10.37
N ILE A 610 -21.32 -16.57 -9.71
CA ILE A 610 -21.41 -15.28 -9.02
C ILE A 610 -20.56 -15.29 -7.76
N ALA A 611 -20.45 -16.45 -7.11
CA ALA A 611 -19.54 -16.61 -6.00
C ALA A 611 -18.10 -16.40 -6.48
N CYS A 612 -17.68 -17.05 -7.57
CA CYS A 612 -16.34 -16.86 -8.16
C CYS A 612 -16.08 -15.41 -8.56
N ARG A 613 -17.06 -14.72 -9.17
CA ARG A 613 -16.96 -13.29 -9.47
C ARG A 613 -16.70 -12.54 -8.18
N ILE A 614 -17.62 -12.61 -7.21
CA ILE A 614 -17.57 -11.76 -6.01
C ILE A 614 -16.23 -11.93 -5.30
N LEU A 615 -15.74 -13.17 -5.22
CA LEU A 615 -14.43 -13.53 -4.68
C LEU A 615 -13.28 -12.75 -5.33
N ARG A 616 -13.24 -12.67 -6.68
CA ARG A 616 -12.22 -11.89 -7.40
C ARG A 616 -12.21 -10.41 -7.00
N THR A 617 -13.39 -9.80 -6.87
CA THR A 617 -13.49 -8.39 -6.45
C THR A 617 -13.07 -8.23 -4.99
N LEU A 618 -13.50 -9.10 -4.09
CA LEU A 618 -13.13 -9.03 -2.66
C LEU A 618 -11.62 -9.18 -2.45
N HIS A 619 -10.97 -10.11 -3.16
CA HIS A 619 -9.50 -10.24 -3.16
C HIS A 619 -8.79 -9.00 -3.69
N LYS A 620 -9.27 -8.40 -4.79
CA LYS A 620 -8.75 -7.11 -5.30
C LYS A 620 -8.87 -5.99 -4.26
N MET A 621 -9.90 -6.03 -3.42
CA MET A 621 -10.14 -5.08 -2.33
C MET A 621 -9.39 -5.43 -1.03
N ASN A 622 -8.60 -6.52 -1.00
CA ASN A 622 -7.95 -7.06 0.19
C ASN A 622 -8.94 -7.35 1.34
N ILE A 623 -10.09 -7.93 1.01
CA ILE A 623 -11.11 -8.37 1.97
C ILE A 623 -11.09 -9.89 2.02
N GLU A 624 -11.02 -10.46 3.21
CA GLU A 624 -11.00 -11.90 3.44
C GLU A 624 -12.36 -12.52 3.08
N THR A 625 -12.33 -13.63 2.36
CA THR A 625 -13.51 -14.24 1.74
C THR A 625 -13.95 -15.52 2.46
N VAL A 626 -15.25 -15.63 2.70
CA VAL A 626 -15.87 -16.84 3.27
C VAL A 626 -16.87 -17.41 2.27
N ALA A 627 -16.58 -18.58 1.71
CA ALA A 627 -17.50 -19.33 0.87
C ALA A 627 -18.33 -20.32 1.69
N ILE A 628 -19.57 -20.56 1.27
CA ILE A 628 -20.41 -21.66 1.75
C ILE A 628 -20.62 -22.70 0.65
N TYR A 629 -20.72 -23.97 1.01
CA TYR A 629 -20.87 -25.03 0.01
C TYR A 629 -21.76 -26.19 0.44
N SER A 630 -22.53 -26.72 -0.51
CA SER A 630 -23.16 -28.04 -0.42
C SER A 630 -22.16 -29.16 -0.75
N ASP A 631 -22.45 -30.41 -0.40
CA ASP A 631 -21.57 -31.53 -0.75
C ASP A 631 -21.36 -31.67 -2.28
N ALA A 632 -22.35 -31.28 -3.10
CA ALA A 632 -22.24 -31.26 -4.56
C ALA A 632 -21.26 -30.19 -5.07
N ASP A 633 -21.00 -29.16 -4.27
CA ASP A 633 -20.13 -28.02 -4.61
C ASP A 633 -18.76 -28.08 -3.93
N ALA A 634 -18.45 -29.14 -3.18
CA ALA A 634 -17.23 -29.25 -2.36
C ALA A 634 -15.91 -29.10 -3.15
N HIS A 635 -15.95 -29.29 -4.47
CA HIS A 635 -14.81 -29.15 -5.36
C HIS A 635 -14.97 -28.00 -6.38
N ALA A 636 -15.99 -27.15 -6.22
CA ALA A 636 -16.20 -26.02 -7.10
C ALA A 636 -15.13 -24.93 -6.88
N PRO A 637 -14.76 -24.16 -7.92
CA PRO A 637 -13.75 -23.11 -7.82
C PRO A 637 -14.01 -22.08 -6.71
N HIS A 638 -15.28 -21.68 -6.47
CA HIS A 638 -15.58 -20.71 -5.40
C HIS A 638 -15.28 -21.24 -3.99
N VAL A 639 -15.19 -22.55 -3.81
CA VAL A 639 -14.82 -23.19 -2.53
C VAL A 639 -13.31 -23.23 -2.38
N ARG A 640 -12.61 -23.62 -3.45
CA ARG A 640 -11.14 -23.71 -3.47
C ARG A 640 -10.49 -22.33 -3.36
N ASP A 641 -11.05 -21.34 -4.04
CA ASP A 641 -10.42 -20.03 -4.20
C ASP A 641 -10.73 -19.09 -3.02
N ALA A 642 -11.62 -19.47 -2.08
CA ALA A 642 -11.93 -18.68 -0.88
C ALA A 642 -10.88 -18.86 0.22
N ASP A 643 -10.68 -17.83 1.04
CA ASP A 643 -9.78 -17.90 2.21
C ASP A 643 -10.32 -18.88 3.26
N ILE A 644 -11.64 -18.89 3.44
CA ILE A 644 -12.36 -19.80 4.33
C ILE A 644 -13.53 -20.43 3.57
N ALA A 645 -13.69 -21.75 3.68
CA ALA A 645 -14.81 -22.48 3.10
C ALA A 645 -15.58 -23.26 4.18
N LEU A 646 -16.89 -23.01 4.28
CA LEU A 646 -17.76 -23.60 5.30
C LEU A 646 -18.81 -24.51 4.65
N ARG A 647 -18.89 -25.76 5.12
CA ARG A 647 -19.86 -26.74 4.62
C ARG A 647 -21.25 -26.44 5.19
N LEU A 648 -22.27 -26.54 4.35
CA LEU A 648 -23.69 -26.55 4.71
C LEU A 648 -24.15 -27.99 4.93
N ASP A 649 -24.94 -28.22 5.97
CA ASP A 649 -25.48 -29.52 6.31
C ASP A 649 -26.79 -29.79 5.57
N GLY A 650 -26.77 -30.74 4.62
CA GLY A 650 -27.98 -31.17 3.92
C GLY A 650 -27.72 -31.53 2.47
N ASN A 651 -28.75 -32.07 1.82
CA ASN A 651 -28.64 -32.58 0.44
C ASN A 651 -29.57 -31.87 -0.55
N THR A 652 -30.47 -31.01 -0.07
CA THR A 652 -31.39 -30.25 -0.93
C THR A 652 -31.04 -28.77 -0.95
N VAL A 653 -31.55 -28.04 -1.94
CA VAL A 653 -31.42 -26.58 -2.01
C VAL A 653 -32.04 -25.91 -0.77
N ALA A 654 -33.14 -26.47 -0.26
CA ALA A 654 -33.84 -25.99 0.93
C ALA A 654 -33.01 -26.15 2.21
N ASP A 655 -32.32 -27.30 2.35
CA ASP A 655 -31.47 -27.57 3.52
C ASP A 655 -30.18 -26.75 3.51
N THR A 656 -29.71 -26.35 2.32
CA THR A 656 -28.40 -25.72 2.12
C THR A 656 -28.52 -24.21 1.84
N TYR A 657 -28.44 -23.79 0.57
CA TYR A 657 -28.33 -22.38 0.18
C TYR A 657 -29.58 -21.52 0.48
N LEU A 658 -30.72 -22.14 0.81
CA LEU A 658 -31.93 -21.45 1.28
C LEU A 658 -32.11 -21.51 2.81
N ASN A 659 -31.22 -22.19 3.53
CA ASN A 659 -31.28 -22.30 4.98
C ASN A 659 -30.59 -21.09 5.66
N GLY A 660 -31.34 -20.00 5.78
CA GLY A 660 -30.84 -18.75 6.34
C GLY A 660 -30.27 -18.88 7.76
N GLU A 661 -30.90 -19.66 8.63
CA GLU A 661 -30.43 -19.83 10.01
C GLU A 661 -29.06 -20.55 10.08
N GLU A 662 -28.85 -21.53 9.22
CA GLU A 662 -27.54 -22.18 9.13
C GLU A 662 -26.46 -21.25 8.59
N ILE A 663 -26.76 -20.48 7.54
CA ILE A 663 -25.81 -19.51 6.98
C ILE A 663 -25.42 -18.47 8.03
N LEU A 664 -26.37 -17.98 8.84
CA LEU A 664 -26.10 -17.04 9.92
C LEU A 664 -25.24 -17.66 11.01
N ARG A 665 -25.51 -18.91 11.41
CA ARG A 665 -24.69 -19.64 12.39
C ARG A 665 -23.24 -19.80 11.92
N LEU A 666 -23.05 -20.13 10.64
CA LEU A 666 -21.73 -20.27 10.04
C LEU A 666 -21.00 -18.91 9.97
N ALA A 667 -21.71 -17.85 9.57
CA ALA A 667 -21.18 -16.49 9.52
C ALA A 667 -20.70 -16.01 10.91
N GLU A 668 -21.48 -16.26 11.96
CA GLU A 668 -21.11 -15.97 13.35
C GLU A 668 -19.88 -16.76 13.77
N SER A 669 -19.83 -18.07 13.48
CA SER A 669 -18.68 -18.92 13.84
C SER A 669 -17.37 -18.49 13.18
N ALA A 670 -17.47 -17.93 11.96
CA ALA A 670 -16.34 -17.41 11.21
C ALA A 670 -16.11 -15.91 11.45
N SER A 671 -16.84 -15.27 12.39
CA SER A 671 -16.72 -13.85 12.72
C SER A 671 -16.75 -12.95 11.48
N VAL A 672 -17.74 -13.17 10.62
CA VAL A 672 -17.94 -12.42 9.37
C VAL A 672 -18.48 -11.02 9.68
N ASP A 673 -17.98 -10.00 8.97
CA ASP A 673 -18.45 -8.62 9.13
C ASP A 673 -19.65 -8.30 8.23
N ALA A 674 -19.69 -8.87 7.02
CA ALA A 674 -20.75 -8.62 6.05
C ALA A 674 -21.14 -9.86 5.24
N ILE A 675 -22.39 -9.93 4.79
CA ILE A 675 -22.89 -10.97 3.89
C ILE A 675 -23.29 -10.34 2.56
N ILE A 676 -22.72 -10.86 1.47
CA ILE A 676 -23.10 -10.51 0.10
C ILE A 676 -23.83 -11.69 -0.56
N PRO A 677 -25.08 -11.49 -1.03
CA PRO A 677 -25.90 -12.62 -1.47
C PRO A 677 -25.78 -12.95 -2.96
N GLY A 678 -25.11 -12.12 -3.77
CA GLY A 678 -25.15 -12.25 -5.22
C GLY A 678 -26.58 -12.12 -5.76
N TYR A 679 -27.02 -13.12 -6.53
CA TYR A 679 -28.37 -13.21 -7.10
C TYR A 679 -28.95 -14.63 -6.99
N GLY A 680 -30.27 -14.75 -6.92
CA GLY A 680 -30.94 -16.01 -6.59
C GLY A 680 -30.79 -16.37 -5.10
N PHE A 681 -31.28 -17.54 -4.72
CA PHE A 681 -31.30 -17.99 -3.32
C PHE A 681 -31.95 -16.94 -2.39
N LEU A 682 -31.21 -16.47 -1.37
CA LEU A 682 -31.70 -15.54 -0.36
C LEU A 682 -31.49 -14.06 -0.75
N SER A 683 -31.04 -13.75 -1.97
CA SER A 683 -30.70 -12.38 -2.39
C SER A 683 -31.85 -11.38 -2.35
N GLU A 684 -33.09 -11.84 -2.50
CA GLU A 684 -34.30 -11.01 -2.41
C GLU A 684 -35.17 -11.38 -1.20
N ASN A 685 -34.61 -12.14 -0.24
CA ASN A 685 -35.29 -12.49 0.99
C ASN A 685 -35.10 -11.39 2.04
N ALA A 686 -36.11 -10.53 2.19
CA ALA A 686 -36.09 -9.41 3.13
C ALA A 686 -35.95 -9.86 4.61
N ASP A 687 -36.50 -11.02 4.98
CA ASP A 687 -36.40 -11.53 6.35
C ASP A 687 -34.98 -12.02 6.66
N PHE A 688 -34.31 -12.65 5.69
CA PHE A 688 -32.90 -13.01 5.82
C PHE A 688 -32.01 -11.77 5.94
N ALA A 689 -32.20 -10.76 5.08
CA ALA A 689 -31.48 -9.50 5.17
C ALA A 689 -31.66 -8.82 6.54
N ARG A 690 -32.88 -8.86 7.10
CA ARG A 690 -33.17 -8.36 8.44
C ARG A 690 -32.44 -9.15 9.52
N ALA A 691 -32.46 -10.47 9.42
CA ALA A 691 -31.79 -11.37 10.35
C ALA A 691 -30.25 -11.19 10.36
N VAL A 692 -29.64 -10.84 9.22
CA VAL A 692 -28.22 -10.44 9.12
C VAL A 692 -27.96 -9.15 9.89
N GLU A 693 -28.74 -8.10 9.63
CA GLU A 693 -28.56 -6.79 10.27
C GLU A 693 -28.84 -6.85 11.79
N GLU A 694 -29.81 -7.63 12.24
CA GLU A 694 -30.14 -7.84 13.67
C GLU A 694 -29.01 -8.55 14.45
N ARG A 695 -28.20 -9.36 13.77
CA ARG A 695 -27.00 -10.01 14.34
C ARG A 695 -25.75 -9.13 14.29
N GLY A 696 -25.89 -7.87 13.88
CA GLY A 696 -24.80 -6.89 13.85
C GLY A 696 -23.90 -6.95 12.61
N MET A 697 -24.13 -7.91 11.71
CA MET A 697 -23.43 -8.02 10.42
C MET A 697 -23.99 -7.02 9.40
N VAL A 698 -23.19 -6.68 8.39
CA VAL A 698 -23.61 -5.78 7.29
C VAL A 698 -24.26 -6.59 6.16
N TRP A 699 -25.50 -6.25 5.81
CA TRP A 699 -26.13 -6.76 4.59
C TRP A 699 -25.67 -5.96 3.36
N VAL A 700 -24.99 -6.62 2.42
CA VAL A 700 -24.51 -6.00 1.17
C VAL A 700 -25.62 -6.03 0.11
N GLY A 701 -26.62 -5.16 0.30
CA GLY A 701 -27.81 -5.06 -0.54
C GLY A 701 -28.75 -3.94 -0.11
N PRO A 702 -29.95 -3.84 -0.71
CA PRO A 702 -30.97 -2.88 -0.26
C PRO A 702 -31.42 -3.16 1.17
N THR A 703 -32.07 -2.19 1.81
CA THR A 703 -32.59 -2.42 3.17
C THR A 703 -33.73 -3.43 3.15
N PRO A 704 -33.97 -4.22 4.22
CA PRO A 704 -35.09 -5.16 4.29
C PRO A 704 -36.45 -4.52 3.95
N VAL A 705 -36.65 -3.26 4.35
CA VAL A 705 -37.88 -2.51 4.06
C VAL A 705 -38.00 -2.25 2.55
N GLN A 706 -36.93 -1.78 1.90
CA GLN A 706 -36.92 -1.55 0.45
C GLN A 706 -37.18 -2.85 -0.32
N MET A 707 -36.58 -3.95 0.11
CA MET A 707 -36.80 -5.28 -0.48
C MET A 707 -38.26 -5.70 -0.37
N SER A 708 -38.89 -5.57 0.81
CA SER A 708 -40.32 -5.88 1.00
C SER A 708 -41.25 -4.99 0.16
N GLU A 709 -40.96 -3.69 0.09
CA GLU A 709 -41.81 -2.73 -0.63
C GLU A 709 -41.75 -2.91 -2.15
N LEU A 710 -40.56 -3.21 -2.69
CA LEU A 710 -40.34 -3.38 -4.12
C LEU A 710 -40.58 -4.82 -4.61
N GLY A 711 -40.48 -5.82 -3.73
CA GLY A 711 -40.73 -7.22 -4.09
C GLY A 711 -42.21 -7.54 -4.35
N LEU A 712 -43.14 -6.76 -3.79
CA LEU A 712 -44.57 -6.92 -4.03
C LEU A 712 -45.02 -6.09 -5.24
N LYS A 713 -45.41 -6.74 -6.34
CA LYS A 713 -45.72 -6.08 -7.64
C LYS A 713 -46.68 -4.90 -7.53
N HIS A 714 -47.74 -5.02 -6.74
CA HIS A 714 -48.73 -3.96 -6.57
C HIS A 714 -48.17 -2.77 -5.77
N ARG A 715 -47.33 -3.01 -4.75
CA ARG A 715 -46.65 -1.97 -3.97
C ARG A 715 -45.60 -1.27 -4.82
N ALA A 716 -44.74 -2.02 -5.50
CA ALA A 716 -43.73 -1.49 -6.41
C ALA A 716 -44.35 -0.59 -7.49
N ARG A 717 -45.49 -1.01 -8.04
CA ARG A 717 -46.25 -0.23 -9.03
C ARG A 717 -46.88 1.03 -8.44
N ALA A 718 -47.40 0.98 -7.22
CA ALA A 718 -47.91 2.17 -6.54
C ALA A 718 -46.78 3.19 -6.30
N ILE A 719 -45.61 2.72 -5.84
CA ILE A 719 -44.41 3.55 -5.65
C ILE A 719 -43.94 4.15 -6.98
N ALA A 720 -43.93 3.37 -8.06
CA ALA A 720 -43.60 3.85 -9.39
C ALA A 720 -44.54 4.97 -9.85
N ALA A 721 -45.85 4.79 -9.66
CA ALA A 721 -46.85 5.80 -10.01
C ALA A 721 -46.71 7.07 -9.17
N GLU A 722 -46.47 6.94 -7.86
CA GLU A 722 -46.21 8.06 -6.94
C GLU A 722 -44.93 8.82 -7.29
N ALA A 723 -43.89 8.12 -7.77
CA ALA A 723 -42.64 8.70 -8.25
C ALA A 723 -42.74 9.32 -9.67
N GLY A 724 -43.92 9.27 -10.29
CA GLY A 724 -44.16 9.79 -11.65
C GLY A 724 -43.52 8.95 -12.76
N VAL A 725 -43.24 7.67 -12.50
CA VAL A 725 -42.76 6.72 -13.51
C VAL A 725 -43.95 6.15 -14.28
N PRO A 726 -43.93 6.13 -15.63
CA PRO A 726 -44.99 5.54 -16.42
C PRO A 726 -45.21 4.06 -16.05
N THR A 727 -46.46 3.67 -15.78
CA THR A 727 -46.83 2.27 -15.52
C THR A 727 -47.74 1.77 -16.65
N VAL A 728 -47.71 0.47 -16.94
CA VAL A 728 -48.53 -0.10 -18.02
C VAL A 728 -50.01 0.20 -17.73
N PRO A 729 -50.80 0.75 -18.68
CA PRO A 729 -52.22 0.96 -18.45
C PRO A 729 -52.89 -0.33 -17.94
N GLY A 730 -53.46 -0.28 -16.75
CA GLY A 730 -53.97 -1.46 -16.05
C GLY A 730 -55.07 -1.12 -15.06
N SER A 731 -55.64 -2.13 -14.41
CA SER A 731 -56.73 -1.97 -13.44
C SER A 731 -56.30 -1.07 -12.29
N SER A 732 -57.27 -0.32 -11.73
CA SER A 732 -57.04 0.63 -10.64
C SER A 732 -56.57 -0.03 -9.33
N GLY A 733 -56.69 -1.34 -9.22
CA GLY A 733 -56.21 -2.17 -8.12
C GLY A 733 -56.40 -3.66 -8.43
N LEU A 734 -56.48 -4.46 -7.36
CA LEU A 734 -56.81 -5.88 -7.48
C LEU A 734 -58.27 -6.09 -7.86
N ILE A 735 -58.51 -7.08 -8.70
CA ILE A 735 -59.81 -7.41 -9.26
C ILE A 735 -60.39 -8.57 -8.45
N GLY A 736 -61.48 -8.32 -7.72
CA GLY A 736 -62.10 -9.31 -6.85
C GLY A 736 -63.02 -10.29 -7.57
N SER A 737 -63.70 -9.82 -8.62
CA SER A 737 -64.73 -10.54 -9.37
C SER A 737 -64.52 -10.47 -10.89
N LEU A 738 -65.16 -11.38 -11.63
CA LEU A 738 -65.12 -11.37 -13.10
C LEU A 738 -65.84 -10.14 -13.67
N GLU A 739 -66.90 -9.69 -13.02
CA GLU A 739 -67.64 -8.48 -13.38
C GLU A 739 -66.74 -7.24 -13.34
N ASP A 740 -65.94 -7.08 -12.28
CA ASP A 740 -64.95 -6.01 -12.17
C ASP A 740 -63.88 -6.11 -13.27
N ALA A 741 -63.47 -7.34 -13.60
CA ALA A 741 -62.50 -7.59 -14.68
C ALA A 741 -63.02 -7.11 -16.03
N VAL A 742 -64.30 -7.34 -16.32
CA VAL A 742 -64.96 -6.91 -17.57
C VAL A 742 -65.07 -5.38 -17.63
N VAL A 743 -65.38 -4.71 -16.51
CA VAL A 743 -65.43 -3.25 -16.44
C VAL A 743 -64.06 -2.63 -16.71
N GLU A 744 -63.02 -3.13 -16.06
CA GLU A 744 -61.64 -2.67 -16.29
C GLU A 744 -61.15 -3.00 -17.70
N ALA A 745 -61.51 -4.17 -18.24
CA ALA A 745 -61.17 -4.56 -19.61
C ALA A 745 -61.77 -3.61 -20.67
N ARG A 746 -63.01 -3.11 -20.46
CA ARG A 746 -63.61 -2.08 -21.32
C ARG A 746 -62.87 -0.75 -21.27
N ARG A 747 -62.35 -0.37 -20.10
CA ARG A 747 -61.61 0.87 -19.90
C ARG A 747 -60.21 0.82 -20.52
N ILE A 748 -59.52 -0.30 -20.38
CA ILE A 748 -58.12 -0.49 -20.83
C ILE A 748 -58.06 -0.81 -22.33
N GLY A 749 -58.95 -1.68 -22.83
CA GLY A 749 -58.99 -2.14 -24.22
C GLY A 749 -58.09 -3.35 -24.49
N PHE A 750 -58.53 -4.23 -25.39
CA PHE A 750 -57.81 -5.46 -25.79
C PHE A 750 -56.70 -5.19 -26.81
N PRO A 751 -55.65 -6.04 -26.87
CA PRO A 751 -55.42 -7.23 -26.03
C PRO A 751 -54.95 -6.89 -24.60
N LEU A 752 -55.31 -7.77 -23.65
CA LEU A 752 -55.00 -7.63 -22.22
C LEU A 752 -54.13 -8.80 -21.74
N MET A 753 -53.42 -8.57 -20.63
CA MET A 753 -52.70 -9.58 -19.87
C MET A 753 -53.30 -9.65 -18.46
N LEU A 754 -53.88 -10.81 -18.12
CA LEU A 754 -54.32 -11.11 -16.77
C LEU A 754 -53.13 -11.67 -15.97
N LYS A 755 -52.84 -11.05 -14.82
CA LYS A 755 -51.66 -11.36 -13.99
C LYS A 755 -52.06 -11.63 -12.54
N SER A 756 -51.35 -12.53 -11.87
CA SER A 756 -51.40 -12.69 -10.41
C SER A 756 -50.43 -11.73 -9.69
N THR A 757 -50.74 -11.41 -8.43
CA THR A 757 -49.91 -10.52 -7.58
C THR A 757 -48.54 -11.11 -7.22
N ALA A 758 -48.47 -12.43 -7.04
CA ALA A 758 -47.28 -13.12 -6.52
C ALA A 758 -46.57 -14.03 -7.55
N GLY A 759 -46.92 -13.95 -8.84
CA GLY A 759 -46.38 -14.84 -9.86
C GLY A 759 -44.99 -14.46 -10.39
N GLY A 760 -44.00 -15.36 -10.27
CA GLY A 760 -42.69 -15.27 -10.93
C GLY A 760 -42.56 -16.26 -12.10
N GLY A 761 -41.64 -16.00 -13.05
CA GLY A 761 -41.26 -16.96 -14.10
C GLY A 761 -42.36 -17.32 -15.11
N GLY A 762 -43.36 -16.47 -15.30
CA GLY A 762 -44.44 -16.70 -16.27
C GLY A 762 -45.66 -17.47 -15.72
N ILE A 763 -45.60 -17.96 -14.48
CA ILE A 763 -46.69 -18.69 -13.83
C ILE A 763 -47.76 -17.69 -13.37
N GLY A 764 -49.02 -17.91 -13.78
CA GLY A 764 -50.13 -17.01 -13.45
C GLY A 764 -50.28 -15.81 -14.38
N LEU A 765 -49.80 -15.92 -15.62
CA LEU A 765 -50.00 -14.92 -16.69
C LEU A 765 -50.87 -15.50 -17.82
N ARG A 766 -51.90 -14.78 -18.26
CA ARG A 766 -52.72 -15.18 -19.41
C ARG A 766 -53.05 -14.00 -20.32
N ARG A 767 -52.63 -14.12 -21.59
CA ARG A 767 -53.04 -13.19 -22.65
C ARG A 767 -54.51 -13.42 -22.98
N CYS A 768 -55.29 -12.34 -22.96
CA CYS A 768 -56.69 -12.31 -23.31
C CYS A 768 -56.86 -11.39 -24.52
N THR A 769 -57.43 -11.88 -25.62
CA THR A 769 -57.60 -11.11 -26.86
C THR A 769 -58.99 -10.50 -26.98
N ASP A 770 -59.93 -10.95 -26.16
CA ASP A 770 -61.33 -10.54 -26.13
C ASP A 770 -61.95 -10.85 -24.75
N PHE A 771 -63.21 -10.46 -24.55
CA PHE A 771 -63.93 -10.72 -23.30
C PHE A 771 -64.07 -12.22 -23.00
N LYS A 772 -64.29 -13.05 -24.03
CA LYS A 772 -64.47 -14.49 -23.85
C LYS A 772 -63.22 -15.17 -23.28
N SER A 773 -62.05 -14.86 -23.85
CA SER A 773 -60.77 -15.37 -23.37
C SER A 773 -60.43 -14.86 -21.95
N LEU A 774 -60.90 -13.67 -21.56
CA LEU A 774 -60.78 -13.17 -20.19
C LEU A 774 -61.65 -13.97 -19.22
N GLU A 775 -62.92 -14.22 -19.56
CA GLU A 775 -63.85 -15.03 -18.76
C GLU A 775 -63.33 -16.46 -18.55
N GLU A 776 -62.78 -17.08 -19.60
CA GLU A 776 -62.18 -18.42 -19.53
C GLU A 776 -60.89 -18.44 -18.69
N ALA A 777 -60.12 -17.36 -18.68
CA ALA A 777 -58.83 -17.27 -18.01
C ALA A 777 -58.93 -16.95 -16.51
N PHE A 778 -59.94 -16.16 -16.10
CA PHE A 778 -59.99 -15.51 -14.78
C PHE A 778 -59.87 -16.49 -13.62
N GLU A 779 -60.76 -17.49 -13.57
CA GLU A 779 -60.76 -18.51 -12.51
C GLU A 779 -59.52 -19.40 -12.55
N GLY A 780 -58.97 -19.66 -13.74
CA GLY A 780 -57.76 -20.46 -13.92
C GLY A 780 -56.54 -19.77 -13.29
N VAL A 781 -56.33 -18.48 -13.60
CA VAL A 781 -55.22 -17.70 -13.04
C VAL A 781 -55.38 -17.50 -11.54
N LYS A 782 -56.59 -17.23 -11.06
CA LYS A 782 -56.87 -17.07 -9.63
C LYS A 782 -56.58 -18.33 -8.81
N ARG A 783 -56.94 -19.51 -9.34
CA ARG A 783 -56.61 -20.81 -8.72
C ARG A 783 -55.12 -21.11 -8.75
N LEU A 784 -54.45 -20.85 -9.87
CA LEU A 784 -53.01 -21.02 -9.99
C LEU A 784 -52.26 -20.12 -9.01
N ALA A 785 -52.72 -18.89 -8.82
CA ALA A 785 -52.15 -17.97 -7.84
C ALA A 785 -52.28 -18.50 -6.41
N ALA A 786 -53.50 -18.90 -6.02
CA ALA A 786 -53.77 -19.43 -4.67
C ALA A 786 -52.98 -20.72 -4.38
N ALA A 787 -52.85 -21.61 -5.36
CA ALA A 787 -52.17 -22.90 -5.20
C ALA A 787 -50.64 -22.76 -5.10
N ASN A 788 -50.04 -21.83 -5.86
CA ASN A 788 -48.57 -21.71 -5.92
C ASN A 788 -48.02 -20.65 -4.95
N PHE A 789 -48.81 -19.67 -4.54
CA PHE A 789 -48.30 -18.50 -3.81
C PHE A 789 -49.14 -18.10 -2.59
N ALA A 790 -50.14 -18.90 -2.21
CA ALA A 790 -51.07 -18.61 -1.11
C ALA A 790 -51.74 -17.20 -1.19
N ASP A 791 -51.76 -16.61 -2.39
CA ASP A 791 -52.35 -15.30 -2.71
C ASP A 791 -53.27 -15.47 -3.94
N SER A 792 -54.49 -14.95 -3.86
CA SER A 792 -55.49 -15.03 -4.94
C SER A 792 -55.71 -13.70 -5.68
N GLY A 793 -54.89 -12.68 -5.40
CA GLY A 793 -54.92 -11.39 -6.05
C GLY A 793 -54.62 -11.48 -7.54
N VAL A 794 -55.49 -10.88 -8.36
CA VAL A 794 -55.31 -10.76 -9.81
C VAL A 794 -55.54 -9.32 -10.27
N PHE A 795 -54.89 -8.91 -11.34
CA PHE A 795 -55.03 -7.59 -11.96
C PHE A 795 -54.89 -7.66 -13.48
N LEU A 796 -55.37 -6.64 -14.18
CA LEU A 796 -55.31 -6.54 -15.63
C LEU A 796 -54.32 -5.47 -16.08
N GLU A 797 -53.58 -5.75 -17.15
CA GLU A 797 -52.74 -4.79 -17.85
C GLU A 797 -52.97 -4.87 -19.35
N ARG A 798 -52.73 -3.76 -20.05
CA ARG A 798 -52.63 -3.75 -21.51
C ARG A 798 -51.50 -4.68 -21.95
N PHE A 799 -51.79 -5.55 -22.93
CA PHE A 799 -50.77 -6.40 -23.52
C PHE A 799 -50.05 -5.64 -24.64
N ILE A 800 -48.75 -5.42 -24.46
CA ILE A 800 -47.88 -4.78 -25.46
C ILE A 800 -47.32 -5.88 -26.36
N GLN A 801 -47.66 -5.82 -27.64
CA GLN A 801 -47.37 -6.91 -28.58
C GLN A 801 -45.90 -6.91 -29.06
N ASN A 802 -45.38 -5.74 -29.43
CA ASN A 802 -44.01 -5.57 -29.91
C ASN A 802 -43.11 -4.99 -28.80
N ALA A 803 -43.12 -5.68 -27.66
CA ALA A 803 -42.40 -5.29 -26.45
C ALA A 803 -40.91 -5.66 -26.52
N ARG A 804 -40.03 -4.71 -26.18
CA ARG A 804 -38.66 -4.97 -25.76
C ARG A 804 -38.57 -4.94 -24.24
N HIS A 805 -37.65 -5.74 -23.70
CA HIS A 805 -37.33 -5.73 -22.28
C HIS A 805 -36.08 -4.89 -22.09
N VAL A 806 -36.24 -3.70 -21.52
CA VAL A 806 -35.14 -2.74 -21.32
C VAL A 806 -35.05 -2.46 -19.84
N GLU A 807 -33.86 -2.50 -19.28
CA GLU A 807 -33.66 -2.36 -17.86
C GLU A 807 -32.54 -1.39 -17.53
N VAL A 808 -32.67 -0.66 -16.42
CA VAL A 808 -31.70 0.36 -16.01
C VAL A 808 -31.01 -0.06 -14.74
N GLN A 809 -29.68 -0.13 -14.79
CA GLN A 809 -28.82 -0.34 -13.64
C GLN A 809 -28.77 0.92 -12.78
N VAL A 810 -29.23 0.83 -11.54
CA VAL A 810 -29.13 1.93 -10.57
C VAL A 810 -28.20 1.58 -9.42
N LEU A 811 -27.56 2.62 -8.87
CA LEU A 811 -26.79 2.58 -7.65
C LEU A 811 -27.32 3.66 -6.71
N GLY A 812 -27.57 3.29 -5.45
CA GLY A 812 -28.10 4.20 -4.44
C GLY A 812 -27.37 4.11 -3.12
N ASP A 813 -27.17 5.25 -2.45
CA ASP A 813 -26.39 5.34 -1.22
C ASP A 813 -27.19 5.02 0.06
N GLY A 814 -28.49 4.74 -0.06
CA GLY A 814 -29.38 4.52 1.09
C GLY A 814 -29.93 5.81 1.72
N THR A 815 -29.50 7.00 1.28
CA THR A 815 -29.92 8.29 1.84
C THR A 815 -30.83 9.09 0.90
N GLY A 816 -30.88 8.70 -0.37
CA GLY A 816 -31.71 9.33 -1.41
C GLY A 816 -30.92 9.71 -2.67
N ARG A 817 -29.58 9.67 -2.61
CA ARG A 817 -28.73 9.88 -3.78
C ARG A 817 -28.67 8.61 -4.61
N VAL A 818 -29.03 8.73 -5.88
CA VAL A 818 -29.07 7.64 -6.85
C VAL A 818 -28.55 8.12 -8.21
N PHE A 819 -27.80 7.27 -8.90
CA PHE A 819 -27.50 7.45 -10.32
C PHE A 819 -27.77 6.17 -11.11
N ALA A 820 -28.00 6.33 -12.41
CA ALA A 820 -28.11 5.22 -13.36
C ALA A 820 -26.75 4.97 -14.03
N ALA A 821 -26.19 3.76 -13.90
CA ALA A 821 -24.93 3.40 -14.57
C ALA A 821 -25.11 3.17 -16.07
N GLY A 822 -26.32 2.81 -16.50
CA GLY A 822 -26.66 2.58 -17.89
C GLY A 822 -27.84 1.64 -18.03
N GLU A 823 -28.31 1.49 -19.27
CA GLU A 823 -29.38 0.60 -19.66
C GLU A 823 -28.89 -0.64 -20.41
N ARG A 824 -29.61 -1.74 -20.24
CA ARG A 824 -29.40 -3.01 -20.95
C ARG A 824 -30.67 -3.40 -21.69
N ASP A 825 -30.48 -4.02 -22.85
CA ASP A 825 -31.56 -4.69 -23.57
C ASP A 825 -31.48 -6.20 -23.32
N CYS A 826 -32.53 -6.74 -22.71
CA CYS A 826 -32.65 -8.14 -22.34
C CYS A 826 -33.80 -8.81 -23.10
N SER A 827 -34.12 -8.33 -24.31
CA SER A 827 -35.28 -8.81 -25.09
C SER A 827 -35.12 -10.22 -25.63
N LEU A 828 -33.89 -10.71 -25.80
CA LEU A 828 -33.61 -12.05 -26.33
C LEU A 828 -33.83 -13.11 -25.24
N GLN A 829 -35.11 -13.45 -25.06
CA GLN A 829 -35.57 -14.39 -24.05
C GLN A 829 -36.19 -15.63 -24.67
N ARG A 830 -35.95 -16.78 -24.04
CA ARG A 830 -36.58 -18.06 -24.37
C ARG A 830 -37.52 -18.44 -23.23
N ARG A 831 -38.83 -18.50 -23.48
CA ARG A 831 -39.85 -18.80 -22.43
C ARG A 831 -39.69 -17.92 -21.18
N HIS A 832 -39.42 -16.63 -21.38
CA HIS A 832 -39.15 -15.64 -20.31
C HIS A 832 -37.83 -15.82 -19.54
N GLN A 833 -36.91 -16.65 -20.04
CA GLN A 833 -35.54 -16.74 -19.53
C GLN A 833 -34.60 -15.94 -20.43
N LYS A 834 -33.82 -15.02 -19.87
CA LYS A 834 -32.83 -14.20 -20.60
C LYS A 834 -31.65 -15.09 -21.03
N VAL A 835 -31.24 -14.98 -22.29
CA VAL A 835 -30.14 -15.79 -22.88
C VAL A 835 -29.02 -14.92 -23.45
N VAL A 836 -29.40 -13.77 -24.02
CA VAL A 836 -28.49 -12.80 -24.61
C VAL A 836 -28.92 -11.40 -24.19
N GLU A 837 -27.96 -10.59 -23.77
CA GLU A 837 -28.17 -9.24 -23.27
C GLU A 837 -27.14 -8.29 -23.90
N GLU A 838 -27.53 -7.04 -24.17
CA GLU A 838 -26.63 -6.03 -24.74
C GLU A 838 -26.72 -4.67 -24.03
N ALA A 839 -25.59 -3.97 -23.96
CA ALA A 839 -25.46 -2.61 -23.44
C ALA A 839 -24.64 -1.74 -24.40
N PRO A 840 -25.07 -0.51 -24.73
CA PRO A 840 -26.37 0.10 -24.40
C PRO A 840 -27.54 -0.55 -25.19
N ALA A 841 -28.79 -0.19 -24.88
CA ALA A 841 -29.97 -0.67 -25.60
C ALA A 841 -30.10 0.01 -26.98
N LEU A 842 -29.25 -0.37 -27.94
CA LEU A 842 -29.05 0.33 -29.22
C LEU A 842 -30.30 0.48 -30.09
N MET A 843 -31.29 -0.37 -29.88
CA MET A 843 -32.55 -0.36 -30.65
C MET A 843 -33.65 0.49 -30.00
N VAL A 844 -33.34 1.19 -28.91
CA VAL A 844 -34.20 2.19 -28.26
C VAL A 844 -33.62 3.57 -28.55
N PRO A 845 -34.41 4.57 -28.99
CA PRO A 845 -33.93 5.93 -29.22
C PRO A 845 -33.25 6.55 -27.99
N ALA A 846 -32.19 7.34 -28.20
CA ALA A 846 -31.35 7.84 -27.11
C ALA A 846 -32.13 8.70 -26.09
N ASP A 847 -33.03 9.55 -26.57
CA ASP A 847 -33.92 10.38 -25.76
C ASP A 847 -34.89 9.56 -24.89
N VAL A 848 -35.34 8.42 -25.40
CA VAL A 848 -36.15 7.46 -24.64
C VAL A 848 -35.30 6.76 -23.58
N ARG A 849 -34.07 6.35 -23.91
CA ARG A 849 -33.13 5.76 -22.94
C ARG A 849 -32.81 6.75 -21.81
N ASP A 850 -32.58 8.01 -22.13
CA ASP A 850 -32.38 9.09 -21.14
C ASP A 850 -33.60 9.26 -20.23
N SER A 851 -34.81 9.18 -20.81
CA SER A 851 -36.06 9.22 -20.06
C SER A 851 -36.23 8.01 -19.13
N MET A 852 -35.86 6.80 -19.59
CA MET A 852 -35.85 5.59 -18.77
C MET A 852 -34.85 5.71 -17.61
N ARG A 853 -33.62 6.20 -17.86
CA ARG A 853 -32.60 6.44 -16.83
C ARG A 853 -33.11 7.43 -15.78
N GLY A 854 -33.71 8.54 -16.22
CA GLY A 854 -34.31 9.53 -15.33
C GLY A 854 -35.48 8.97 -14.51
N ALA A 855 -36.32 8.12 -15.11
CA ALA A 855 -37.41 7.46 -14.41
C ALA A 855 -36.92 6.45 -13.35
N ALA A 856 -35.91 5.64 -13.69
CA ALA A 856 -35.30 4.69 -12.76
C ALA A 856 -34.67 5.39 -11.55
N VAL A 857 -33.94 6.48 -11.78
CA VAL A 857 -33.38 7.33 -10.72
C VAL A 857 -34.49 7.87 -9.82
N LYS A 858 -35.56 8.44 -10.39
CA LYS A 858 -36.67 9.01 -9.61
C LYS A 858 -37.29 7.96 -8.69
N LEU A 859 -37.59 6.77 -9.22
CA LEU A 859 -38.16 5.66 -8.44
C LEU A 859 -37.24 5.23 -7.31
N ALA A 860 -35.97 4.97 -7.61
CA ALA A 860 -35.00 4.52 -6.62
C ALA A 860 -34.69 5.61 -5.57
N SER A 861 -34.63 6.88 -5.95
CA SER A 861 -34.50 8.00 -5.01
C SER A 861 -35.72 8.14 -4.10
N ALA A 862 -36.94 7.92 -4.61
CA ALA A 862 -38.17 7.99 -3.80
C ALA A 862 -38.17 7.02 -2.63
N VAL A 863 -37.56 5.84 -2.79
CA VAL A 863 -37.42 4.82 -1.74
C VAL A 863 -36.07 4.85 -1.01
N LYS A 864 -35.24 5.87 -1.30
CA LYS A 864 -33.86 6.01 -0.80
C LYS A 864 -33.03 4.74 -0.98
N TYR A 865 -33.12 4.13 -2.17
CA TYR A 865 -32.56 2.82 -2.47
C TYR A 865 -31.09 2.71 -2.03
N ARG A 866 -30.71 1.57 -1.42
CA ARG A 866 -29.33 1.26 -1.01
C ARG A 866 -28.75 0.17 -1.90
N SER A 867 -27.46 0.28 -2.20
CA SER A 867 -26.70 -0.69 -3.01
C SER A 867 -27.07 -0.64 -4.50
N VAL A 868 -26.80 -1.74 -5.20
CA VAL A 868 -27.05 -1.93 -6.63
C VAL A 868 -28.44 -2.56 -6.84
N GLY A 869 -29.17 -2.11 -7.85
CA GLY A 869 -30.48 -2.63 -8.22
C GLY A 869 -30.84 -2.36 -9.66
N THR A 870 -31.86 -3.02 -10.18
CA THR A 870 -32.30 -2.82 -11.56
C THR A 870 -33.77 -2.47 -11.63
N VAL A 871 -34.10 -1.40 -12.36
CA VAL A 871 -35.47 -1.04 -12.72
C VAL A 871 -35.76 -1.55 -14.12
N GLU A 872 -36.68 -2.49 -14.26
CA GLU A 872 -37.06 -3.08 -15.54
C GLU A 872 -38.25 -2.35 -16.16
N PHE A 873 -38.21 -2.19 -17.48
CA PHE A 873 -39.24 -1.55 -18.28
C PHE A 873 -39.65 -2.43 -19.46
N ILE A 874 -40.94 -2.35 -19.81
CA ILE A 874 -41.43 -2.74 -21.12
C ILE A 874 -41.34 -1.53 -22.03
N TYR A 875 -40.62 -1.64 -23.14
CA TYR A 875 -40.61 -0.64 -24.20
C TYR A 875 -41.48 -1.10 -25.37
N ASP A 876 -42.49 -0.31 -25.72
CA ASP A 876 -43.36 -0.56 -26.86
C ASP A 876 -42.73 0.03 -28.12
N SER A 877 -42.26 -0.84 -29.02
CA SER A 877 -41.59 -0.41 -30.25
C SER A 877 -42.52 0.35 -31.19
N ASP A 878 -43.84 0.14 -31.10
CA ASP A 878 -44.81 0.76 -32.01
C ASP A 878 -45.14 2.20 -31.58
N SER A 879 -45.31 2.44 -30.27
CA SER A 879 -45.63 3.76 -29.73
C SER A 879 -44.41 4.57 -29.27
N GLN A 880 -43.25 3.91 -29.14
CA GLN A 880 -42.03 4.44 -28.51
C GLN A 880 -42.22 4.86 -27.04
N GLU A 881 -43.27 4.36 -26.38
CA GLU A 881 -43.49 4.56 -24.96
C GLU A 881 -42.83 3.44 -24.14
N PHE A 882 -42.48 3.74 -22.89
CA PHE A 882 -41.97 2.75 -21.95
C PHE A 882 -42.78 2.73 -20.67
N TYR A 883 -42.82 1.58 -20.01
CA TYR A 883 -43.63 1.36 -18.83
C TYR A 883 -42.89 0.50 -17.82
N PHE A 884 -42.95 0.89 -16.55
CA PHE A 884 -42.39 0.15 -15.43
C PHE A 884 -42.93 -1.28 -15.38
N LEU A 885 -42.01 -2.24 -15.21
CA LEU A 885 -42.32 -3.66 -15.05
C LEU A 885 -42.11 -4.09 -13.60
N GLU A 886 -40.87 -4.04 -13.11
CA GLU A 886 -40.51 -4.41 -11.74
C GLU A 886 -39.15 -3.82 -11.32
N VAL A 887 -38.80 -3.97 -10.05
CA VAL A 887 -37.44 -3.69 -9.55
C VAL A 887 -36.84 -4.99 -9.04
N ASN A 888 -35.68 -5.37 -9.56
CA ASN A 888 -34.88 -6.43 -9.00
C ASN A 888 -34.02 -5.83 -7.89
N THR A 889 -34.25 -6.25 -6.64
CA THR A 889 -33.65 -5.65 -5.44
C THR A 889 -32.27 -6.22 -5.12
N ARG A 890 -31.47 -6.42 -6.17
CA ARG A 890 -30.18 -7.11 -6.15
C ARG A 890 -29.37 -6.84 -7.41
N LEU A 891 -28.13 -7.35 -7.44
CA LEU A 891 -27.37 -7.50 -8.67
C LEU A 891 -28.06 -8.50 -9.61
N GLN A 892 -27.86 -8.35 -10.93
CA GLN A 892 -28.37 -9.27 -11.95
C GLN A 892 -27.25 -10.02 -12.66
N VAL A 893 -27.60 -11.10 -13.35
CA VAL A 893 -26.62 -11.99 -14.03
C VAL A 893 -25.83 -11.20 -15.06
N GLU A 894 -26.55 -10.40 -15.85
CA GLU A 894 -26.12 -9.56 -16.96
C GLU A 894 -25.42 -8.25 -16.56
N HIS A 895 -25.02 -8.08 -15.30
CA HIS A 895 -24.27 -6.90 -14.87
C HIS A 895 -22.90 -6.69 -15.59
N PRO A 896 -22.15 -7.72 -16.07
CA PRO A 896 -20.83 -7.52 -16.69
C PRO A 896 -20.83 -6.64 -17.94
N ILE A 897 -21.91 -6.64 -18.72
CA ILE A 897 -22.01 -5.78 -19.92
C ILE A 897 -22.12 -4.30 -19.53
N THR A 898 -22.73 -3.98 -18.38
CA THR A 898 -22.69 -2.63 -17.81
C THR A 898 -21.28 -2.27 -17.35
N GLU A 899 -20.58 -3.19 -16.70
CA GLU A 899 -19.19 -2.97 -16.27
C GLU A 899 -18.26 -2.74 -17.46
N ALA A 900 -18.44 -3.49 -18.54
CA ALA A 900 -17.63 -3.40 -19.74
C ALA A 900 -17.75 -2.03 -20.44
N VAL A 901 -18.95 -1.43 -20.46
CA VAL A 901 -19.17 -0.12 -21.10
C VAL A 901 -18.94 1.07 -20.17
N THR A 902 -18.98 0.88 -18.84
CA THR A 902 -18.82 1.97 -17.86
C THR A 902 -17.45 2.00 -17.18
N GLY A 903 -16.73 0.87 -17.17
CA GLY A 903 -15.51 0.69 -16.38
C GLY A 903 -15.75 0.52 -14.88
N LEU A 904 -17.00 0.49 -14.42
CA LEU A 904 -17.34 0.24 -13.02
C LEU A 904 -17.17 -1.24 -12.67
N ASP A 905 -16.68 -1.52 -11.47
CA ASP A 905 -16.87 -2.82 -10.81
C ASP A 905 -18.08 -2.69 -9.89
N LEU A 906 -19.22 -3.29 -10.28
CA LEU A 906 -20.47 -3.14 -9.55
C LEU A 906 -20.46 -3.86 -8.20
N VAL A 907 -19.70 -4.96 -8.06
CA VAL A 907 -19.51 -5.62 -6.76
C VAL A 907 -18.68 -4.73 -5.83
N GLU A 908 -17.64 -4.08 -6.36
CA GLU A 908 -16.84 -3.10 -5.60
C GLU A 908 -17.74 -1.95 -5.13
N CYS A 909 -18.62 -1.45 -6.00
CA CYS A 909 -19.60 -0.43 -5.65
C CYS A 909 -20.55 -0.89 -4.53
N MET A 910 -21.08 -2.12 -4.59
CA MET A 910 -21.93 -2.67 -3.53
C MET A 910 -21.22 -2.69 -2.18
N ILE A 911 -19.95 -3.11 -2.15
CA ILE A 911 -19.15 -3.17 -0.92
C ILE A 911 -18.86 -1.77 -0.38
N ARG A 912 -18.50 -0.82 -1.24
CA ARG A 912 -18.25 0.58 -0.84
C ARG A 912 -19.51 1.22 -0.26
N ILE A 913 -20.67 1.03 -0.90
CA ILE A 913 -21.97 1.49 -0.39
C ILE A 913 -22.29 0.84 0.96
N ALA A 914 -22.09 -0.47 1.10
CA ALA A 914 -22.34 -1.20 2.34
C ALA A 914 -21.43 -0.71 3.50
N ARG A 915 -20.20 -0.29 3.18
CA ARG A 915 -19.28 0.35 4.12
C ARG A 915 -19.63 1.81 4.41
N GLN A 916 -20.61 2.42 3.73
CA GLN A 916 -20.88 3.87 3.75
C GLN A 916 -19.69 4.70 3.22
N ASP A 917 -18.80 4.10 2.45
CA ASP A 917 -17.74 4.77 1.70
C ASP A 917 -18.27 5.22 0.33
N CYS A 918 -19.10 6.27 0.37
CA CYS A 918 -19.77 6.81 -0.82
C CYS A 918 -19.00 7.98 -1.47
N GLU A 919 -17.82 8.35 -0.93
CA GLU A 919 -17.00 9.47 -1.42
C GLU A 919 -16.48 9.16 -2.83
N GLY A 920 -16.63 10.09 -3.77
CA GLY A 920 -16.27 9.90 -5.18
C GLY A 920 -17.22 9.00 -6.00
N LEU A 921 -18.04 8.14 -5.37
CA LEU A 921 -19.00 7.27 -6.08
C LEU A 921 -20.26 8.02 -6.50
N PHE A 922 -20.76 8.92 -5.64
CA PHE A 922 -21.95 9.76 -5.90
C PHE A 922 -21.63 11.25 -6.09
N ASP A 923 -20.35 11.62 -6.08
CA ASP A 923 -19.90 13.00 -6.31
C ASP A 923 -19.80 13.36 -7.78
N LYS A 924 -19.80 12.34 -8.65
CA LYS A 924 -19.92 12.47 -10.10
C LYS A 924 -21.36 12.86 -10.43
N SER A 925 -21.53 13.90 -11.25
CA SER A 925 -22.86 14.21 -11.78
C SER A 925 -23.35 13.01 -12.59
N GLN A 926 -24.67 12.83 -12.75
CA GLN A 926 -25.23 11.78 -13.62
C GLN A 926 -24.69 11.84 -15.05
N ASP A 927 -24.12 12.98 -15.45
CA ASP A 927 -23.55 13.24 -16.76
C ASP A 927 -22.10 12.72 -16.93
N ASP A 928 -21.42 12.34 -15.84
CA ASP A 928 -19.99 11.95 -15.87
C ASP A 928 -19.75 10.45 -16.12
N ILE A 929 -20.77 9.60 -15.95
CA ILE A 929 -20.71 8.16 -16.29
C ILE A 929 -21.30 8.01 -17.67
N VAL A 930 -20.47 8.22 -18.69
CA VAL A 930 -20.85 8.05 -20.10
C VAL A 930 -20.44 6.65 -20.53
N PRO A 931 -21.40 5.74 -20.81
CA PRO A 931 -21.08 4.45 -21.41
C PRO A 931 -20.28 4.63 -22.70
N SER A 932 -19.17 3.90 -22.82
CA SER A 932 -18.30 3.91 -23.98
C SER A 932 -18.31 2.55 -24.67
N GLY A 933 -18.49 2.57 -26.00
CA GLY A 933 -18.57 1.36 -26.80
C GLY A 933 -19.86 0.56 -26.61
N VAL A 934 -19.80 -0.72 -26.93
CA VAL A 934 -20.90 -1.68 -26.86
C VAL A 934 -20.38 -2.96 -26.20
N SER A 935 -21.24 -3.64 -25.44
CA SER A 935 -20.96 -4.95 -24.88
C SER A 935 -22.16 -5.88 -25.00
N VAL A 936 -21.92 -7.15 -25.31
CA VAL A 936 -22.94 -8.21 -25.41
C VAL A 936 -22.50 -9.40 -24.57
N GLU A 937 -23.44 -9.97 -23.82
CA GLU A 937 -23.27 -11.20 -23.03
C GLU A 937 -24.10 -12.34 -23.65
N VAL A 938 -23.53 -13.54 -23.65
CA VAL A 938 -24.22 -14.79 -23.96
C VAL A 938 -24.03 -15.77 -22.81
N ARG A 939 -25.14 -16.36 -22.35
CA ARG A 939 -25.13 -17.40 -21.32
C ARG A 939 -24.98 -18.78 -21.94
N VAL A 940 -23.99 -19.53 -21.47
CA VAL A 940 -23.76 -20.92 -21.87
C VAL A 940 -24.32 -21.84 -20.80
N TYR A 941 -25.28 -22.67 -21.17
CA TYR A 941 -26.01 -23.58 -20.29
C TYR A 941 -25.70 -25.04 -20.60
N ALA A 942 -25.68 -25.88 -19.57
CA ALA A 942 -25.75 -27.34 -19.66
C ALA A 942 -27.20 -27.77 -19.98
N GLU A 943 -27.68 -27.43 -21.16
CA GLU A 943 -29.00 -27.80 -21.67
C GLU A 943 -28.87 -28.41 -23.07
N ASP A 944 -29.76 -29.32 -23.44
CA ASP A 944 -29.83 -29.87 -24.79
C ASP A 944 -30.91 -29.16 -25.63
N PRO A 945 -30.55 -28.27 -26.58
CA PRO A 945 -31.50 -27.58 -27.44
C PRO A 945 -32.38 -28.51 -28.30
N VAL A 946 -31.85 -29.69 -28.67
CA VAL A 946 -32.59 -30.69 -29.48
C VAL A 946 -33.69 -31.35 -28.65
N ARG A 947 -33.51 -31.44 -27.33
CA ARG A 947 -34.48 -32.00 -26.39
C ARG A 947 -35.23 -30.94 -25.60
N SER A 948 -35.63 -29.87 -26.28
CA SER A 948 -36.40 -28.78 -25.66
C SER A 948 -35.71 -28.15 -24.45
N PHE A 949 -34.37 -28.08 -24.48
CA PHE A 949 -33.51 -27.49 -23.47
C PHE A 949 -33.58 -28.19 -22.11
N GLN A 950 -33.61 -29.52 -22.15
CA GLN A 950 -33.57 -30.33 -20.94
C GLN A 950 -32.17 -30.18 -20.27
N PRO A 951 -32.10 -29.92 -18.94
CA PRO A 951 -30.83 -29.83 -18.23
C PRO A 951 -30.01 -31.12 -18.33
N CYS A 952 -28.69 -30.96 -18.47
CA CYS A 952 -27.73 -32.04 -18.57
C CYS A 952 -26.82 -32.04 -17.34
N SER A 953 -26.58 -33.22 -16.76
CA SER A 953 -25.55 -33.43 -15.73
C SER A 953 -24.37 -34.22 -16.28
N GLY A 954 -23.23 -34.12 -15.63
CA GLY A 954 -22.04 -34.89 -15.98
C GLY A 954 -20.75 -34.18 -15.59
N ARG A 955 -19.64 -34.90 -15.75
CA ARG A 955 -18.32 -34.38 -15.41
C ARG A 955 -17.67 -33.72 -16.62
N ILE A 956 -17.19 -32.49 -16.47
CA ILE A 956 -16.45 -31.76 -17.50
C ILE A 956 -15.12 -32.47 -17.78
N SER A 957 -14.90 -32.87 -19.03
CA SER A 957 -13.70 -33.57 -19.50
C SER A 957 -12.74 -32.68 -20.27
N ALA A 958 -13.23 -31.58 -20.86
CA ALA A 958 -12.43 -30.52 -21.44
C ALA A 958 -13.17 -29.19 -21.34
N VAL A 959 -12.45 -28.11 -21.06
CA VAL A 959 -12.98 -26.75 -21.14
C VAL A 959 -11.90 -25.80 -21.63
N ASP A 960 -12.18 -25.13 -22.74
CA ASP A 960 -11.32 -24.11 -23.34
C ASP A 960 -12.19 -22.89 -23.65
N PHE A 961 -11.77 -21.73 -23.14
CA PHE A 961 -12.41 -20.44 -23.39
C PHE A 961 -11.48 -19.53 -24.22
N PRO A 962 -12.02 -18.62 -25.06
CA PRO A 962 -11.21 -17.74 -25.90
C PRO A 962 -10.53 -16.62 -25.09
N GLU A 963 -9.27 -16.30 -25.39
CA GLU A 963 -8.53 -15.20 -24.72
C GLU A 963 -9.11 -13.79 -24.98
N GLY A 964 -9.88 -13.62 -26.06
CA GLY A 964 -10.40 -12.33 -26.50
C GLY A 964 -11.73 -11.88 -25.87
N LEU A 965 -12.33 -12.70 -25.01
CA LEU A 965 -13.59 -12.40 -24.32
C LEU A 965 -13.38 -12.36 -22.80
N ARG A 966 -14.16 -11.53 -22.10
CA ARG A 966 -14.32 -11.73 -20.66
C ARG A 966 -15.20 -12.96 -20.47
N VAL A 967 -14.76 -13.90 -19.65
CA VAL A 967 -15.52 -15.09 -19.31
C VAL A 967 -15.68 -15.18 -17.80
N ASP A 968 -16.92 -15.08 -17.34
CA ASP A 968 -17.25 -15.36 -15.95
C ASP A 968 -17.81 -16.78 -15.88
N THR A 969 -17.12 -17.68 -15.17
CA THR A 969 -17.44 -19.12 -15.09
C THR A 969 -17.10 -19.68 -13.72
N TRP A 970 -17.57 -20.91 -13.46
CA TRP A 970 -17.24 -21.72 -12.28
C TRP A 970 -16.87 -23.16 -12.66
N ILE A 971 -16.70 -23.46 -13.95
CA ILE A 971 -16.34 -24.80 -14.40
C ILE A 971 -14.88 -24.87 -14.80
N GLU A 972 -14.28 -26.03 -14.53
CA GLU A 972 -12.94 -26.41 -14.96
C GLU A 972 -12.94 -27.91 -15.33
N VAL A 973 -11.81 -28.39 -15.86
CA VAL A 973 -11.67 -29.83 -16.14
C VAL A 973 -11.82 -30.60 -14.83
N GLY A 974 -12.78 -31.51 -14.80
CA GLY A 974 -13.09 -32.33 -13.65
C GLY A 974 -14.27 -31.82 -12.80
N THR A 975 -14.86 -30.67 -13.08
CA THR A 975 -16.08 -30.18 -12.40
C THR A 975 -17.26 -31.11 -12.68
N ASP A 976 -17.99 -31.48 -11.63
CA ASP A 976 -19.24 -32.24 -11.72
C ASP A 976 -20.43 -31.29 -11.82
N VAL A 977 -21.08 -31.25 -12.97
CA VAL A 977 -22.30 -30.45 -13.21
C VAL A 977 -23.51 -31.29 -12.79
N SER A 978 -24.25 -30.83 -11.79
CA SER A 978 -25.49 -31.46 -11.33
C SER A 978 -26.73 -30.79 -11.90
N THR A 979 -27.85 -31.51 -11.94
CA THR A 979 -29.18 -30.92 -12.23
C THR A 979 -29.87 -30.37 -10.98
N SER A 980 -29.18 -30.32 -9.83
CA SER A 980 -29.76 -29.87 -8.55
C SER A 980 -29.91 -28.35 -8.48
N TYR A 981 -29.19 -27.62 -9.33
CA TYR A 981 -29.15 -26.15 -9.38
C TYR A 981 -29.34 -25.64 -10.81
N ASP A 982 -29.21 -24.33 -10.99
CA ASP A 982 -29.20 -23.68 -12.31
C ASP A 982 -28.11 -24.28 -13.23
N PRO A 983 -28.43 -24.61 -14.50
CA PRO A 983 -27.49 -25.25 -15.41
C PRO A 983 -26.50 -24.29 -16.09
N MET A 984 -26.37 -23.02 -15.67
CA MET A 984 -25.42 -22.09 -16.30
C MET A 984 -23.98 -22.50 -16.03
N LEU A 985 -23.18 -22.64 -17.09
CA LEU A 985 -21.77 -23.01 -17.04
C LEU A 985 -20.86 -21.78 -17.08
N ALA A 986 -21.16 -20.83 -17.96
CA ALA A 986 -20.34 -19.66 -18.19
C ALA A 986 -21.16 -18.51 -18.81
N LYS A 987 -20.66 -17.30 -18.64
CA LYS A 987 -21.09 -16.10 -19.36
C LYS A 987 -19.94 -15.62 -20.23
N LEU A 988 -20.19 -15.46 -21.52
CA LEU A 988 -19.21 -14.98 -22.48
C LEU A 988 -19.55 -13.54 -22.82
N ILE A 989 -18.64 -12.62 -22.51
CA ILE A 989 -18.87 -11.18 -22.61
C ILE A 989 -17.88 -10.58 -23.61
N ALA A 990 -18.43 -10.06 -24.71
CA ALA A 990 -17.69 -9.36 -25.73
C ALA A 990 -17.92 -7.85 -25.58
N SER A 991 -16.84 -7.06 -25.74
CA SER A 991 -16.90 -5.60 -25.79
C SER A 991 -16.08 -5.05 -26.95
N GLY A 992 -16.46 -3.86 -27.45
CA GLY A 992 -15.91 -3.26 -28.66
C GLY A 992 -16.47 -1.86 -28.91
N LYS A 993 -16.03 -1.22 -30.00
CA LYS A 993 -16.41 0.18 -30.28
C LYS A 993 -17.85 0.33 -30.80
N ASP A 994 -18.33 -0.71 -31.46
CA ASP A 994 -19.64 -0.75 -32.11
C ASP A 994 -20.21 -2.18 -32.07
N ARG A 995 -21.52 -2.29 -32.30
CA ARG A 995 -22.25 -3.57 -32.23
C ARG A 995 -21.72 -4.61 -33.21
N HIS A 996 -21.30 -4.20 -34.40
CA HIS A 996 -20.83 -5.12 -35.43
C HIS A 996 -19.52 -5.79 -35.02
N GLU A 997 -18.57 -5.00 -34.50
CA GLU A 997 -17.32 -5.53 -33.94
C GLU A 997 -17.59 -6.51 -32.79
N VAL A 998 -18.49 -6.14 -31.87
CA VAL A 998 -18.83 -6.99 -30.71
C VAL A 998 -19.43 -8.31 -31.15
N LEU A 999 -20.41 -8.30 -32.07
CA LEU A 999 -21.02 -9.52 -32.59
C LEU A 999 -20.02 -10.39 -33.34
N SER A 1000 -19.10 -9.80 -34.11
CA SER A 1000 -18.02 -10.55 -34.77
C SER A 1000 -17.09 -11.22 -33.76
N ARG A 1001 -16.68 -10.52 -32.70
CA ARG A 1001 -15.83 -11.08 -31.64
C ARG A 1001 -16.54 -12.17 -30.87
N LEU A 1002 -17.80 -11.96 -30.53
CA LEU A 1002 -18.63 -12.92 -29.81
C LEU A 1002 -18.84 -14.19 -30.63
N SER A 1003 -19.15 -14.05 -31.94
CA SER A 1003 -19.28 -15.19 -32.86
C SER A 1003 -18.00 -16.01 -32.95
N GLN A 1004 -16.84 -15.35 -33.09
CA GLN A 1004 -15.53 -16.03 -33.09
C GLN A 1004 -15.22 -16.70 -31.74
N GLY A 1005 -15.50 -16.02 -30.63
CA GLY A 1005 -15.26 -16.55 -29.30
C GLY A 1005 -16.13 -17.76 -28.98
N LEU A 1006 -17.41 -17.73 -29.39
CA LEU A 1006 -18.32 -18.86 -29.30
C LEU A 1006 -17.82 -20.06 -30.14
N ALA A 1007 -17.35 -19.81 -31.37
CA ALA A 1007 -16.81 -20.87 -32.22
C ALA A 1007 -15.53 -21.53 -31.66
N HIS A 1008 -14.76 -20.79 -30.85
CA HIS A 1008 -13.55 -21.28 -30.18
C HIS A 1008 -13.79 -21.80 -28.75
N THR A 1009 -15.00 -21.64 -28.21
CA THR A 1009 -15.33 -22.19 -26.90
C THR A 1009 -15.58 -23.69 -27.03
N ARG A 1010 -14.85 -24.47 -26.25
CA ARG A 1010 -14.99 -25.93 -26.19
C ARG A 1010 -15.35 -26.33 -24.78
N ILE A 1011 -16.46 -27.05 -24.60
CA ILE A 1011 -16.86 -27.63 -23.33
C ILE A 1011 -17.33 -29.05 -23.61
N ASP A 1012 -16.54 -30.04 -23.17
CA ASP A 1012 -16.85 -31.47 -23.32
C ASP A 1012 -17.17 -32.06 -21.94
N GLY A 1013 -18.08 -33.04 -21.89
CA GLY A 1013 -18.44 -33.73 -20.65
C GLY A 1013 -18.73 -35.22 -20.85
N ARG A 1014 -18.53 -36.02 -19.79
CA ARG A 1014 -18.88 -37.45 -19.75
C ARG A 1014 -20.11 -37.64 -18.86
N LEU A 1015 -21.14 -38.26 -19.41
CA LEU A 1015 -22.42 -38.50 -18.73
C LEU A 1015 -22.33 -39.65 -17.73
N GLU A 1016 -23.08 -39.55 -16.64
CA GLU A 1016 -23.39 -40.70 -15.79
C GLU A 1016 -24.35 -41.64 -16.53
N ALA A 1017 -24.06 -42.94 -16.47
CA ALA A 1017 -24.71 -43.99 -17.24
C ALA A 1017 -26.17 -44.19 -16.80
N GLU A 1018 -27.08 -43.36 -17.32
CA GLU A 1018 -28.47 -43.66 -17.68
C GLU A 1018 -29.17 -42.48 -18.41
N GLN A 1019 -28.43 -41.45 -18.84
CA GLN A 1019 -28.93 -40.36 -19.71
C GLN A 1019 -27.96 -40.04 -20.87
N PRO A 1020 -28.45 -39.43 -21.99
CA PRO A 1020 -27.82 -39.53 -23.31
C PRO A 1020 -26.93 -38.35 -23.72
N ASN A 1021 -25.98 -38.66 -24.63
CA ASN A 1021 -24.85 -37.87 -25.15
C ASN A 1021 -24.94 -36.33 -25.06
N PHE A 1022 -23.93 -35.69 -24.44
CA PHE A 1022 -23.47 -34.35 -24.82
C PHE A 1022 -23.17 -34.40 -26.32
N ALA A 1023 -24.02 -33.78 -27.14
CA ALA A 1023 -23.71 -33.63 -28.56
C ALA A 1023 -22.46 -32.75 -28.69
N ASN A 1024 -21.52 -33.14 -29.55
CA ASN A 1024 -20.40 -32.29 -29.96
C ASN A 1024 -20.94 -30.93 -30.45
N GLY A 1025 -20.97 -29.94 -29.56
CA GLY A 1025 -21.48 -28.62 -29.84
C GLY A 1025 -20.42 -27.77 -30.49
N HIS A 1026 -20.22 -27.91 -31.81
CA HIS A 1026 -19.69 -26.78 -32.56
C HIS A 1026 -20.75 -25.68 -32.56
N VAL A 1027 -20.47 -24.55 -31.91
CA VAL A 1027 -21.33 -23.37 -32.03
C VAL A 1027 -21.21 -22.86 -33.47
N SER A 1028 -22.23 -23.13 -34.29
CA SER A 1028 -22.25 -22.72 -35.70
C SER A 1028 -22.40 -21.19 -35.79
N PRO A 1029 -21.66 -20.49 -36.67
CA PRO A 1029 -21.82 -19.05 -36.90
C PRO A 1029 -23.25 -18.64 -37.31
N ASP A 1030 -24.00 -19.56 -37.93
CA ASP A 1030 -25.34 -19.29 -38.48
C ASP A 1030 -26.46 -19.20 -37.42
N SER A 1031 -26.15 -19.39 -36.13
CA SER A 1031 -27.12 -19.26 -35.03
C SER A 1031 -27.04 -17.94 -34.26
N ALA A 1032 -26.19 -16.98 -34.69
CA ALA A 1032 -26.24 -15.63 -34.15
C ALA A 1032 -27.50 -14.90 -34.68
N PRO A 1033 -28.36 -14.33 -33.82
CA PRO A 1033 -29.51 -13.57 -34.30
C PRO A 1033 -29.03 -12.33 -35.07
N ALA A 1034 -29.59 -12.13 -36.26
CA ALA A 1034 -29.40 -10.96 -37.11
C ALA A 1034 -29.86 -9.66 -36.42
#